data_AF-A0A660W120-F1
#
_entry.id   AF-A0A660W120-F1
#
_cell.length_a   1.000
_cell.length_b   1.000
_cell.length_c   1.000
_cell.angle_alpha   90.00
_cell.angle_beta   90.00
_cell.angle_gamma   90.00
#
_symmetry.space_group_name_H-M   'P 1'
#
loop_
_entity.id
_entity.type
_entity.pdbx_description
1 polymer ?
#
loop_
_entity_poly.entity_id
_entity_poly.type
_entity_poly.pdbx_seq_one_letter_code
_entity_poly.pdbx_strand_id
1 'polypeptide(L)'
;MMPTSSDWAFIRGTGPEPNIISGNDAVAGIIAVAPGWDGPTNSISVSGGNLTVTDNIIIGYGTNTTGTFNLNSGSVTTGSGGSNSWVQVGYGQNSTGVLNINGGTLTTGTLGLPNWYGATALAGYVYLNGGIINCSTNLVIKEDSFIDITGGTLILDSDDVGEIEGYVANCRIKAYGGRGNVDIDTNINPGKITVTASANLGKAWNPNLDNNGTAHTLTPTLIWAPGDYVQEVNAHEIYFGSVFESVRDASVDNPLDVYRGAQNWDANTYSPGLLELNTTYYWRIDEVNENHVDERWRGDVWKFSVGSGMAIKPKPAITATSVEPNIVLNWQPSPYANSHDVYFGTDFDDVNNGANSLPIGSSVYKGNQLAEANSYDPCGLNFGQLYYWRVDEITDTGIVKGAIWNFTVAENIVDDFESYDDTGNLLAKWIDGSSNATGSTISLYTLGNAMQFEYDNSSNPWYSEAELAFSTPQDWGGVVSKAISLRFRGLPNNGNEQIYLLLSDGDANGAVKLDDVNAAREDAWQIWDIDLEEFGDQEVNLANIEKLAIGFGDRDNPQAGGSGTVYFDDIILYPARCLTIYQSGLDLNNDCVIDYQDLSVIGQDWLMSDYNVIAVEPNDNRLLVHYKFDEISGTIANDETGSYNATVDANGADAWDPCGYDGGCLYFDGTFSVSIPSGAFAAVDEELTVSMWINADVNTMLDRLAKVQFRTGPDGEDYDRLNWSIDDANEHSGQWNHYVFVKHAGQGLMRIYHNGEIAAQNLDAFGVLDGLAAGITKIGVNEDGVGHYRGKIDDLRIYDYALSQQEVAYLTLGNTGQLHQPLEPVFSIYDLVKDGRINFIDYSVLAEAWLTNSLWP
;
A
#
# COMPACT_ATOMS: atom_id res chain seq x y z
N MET A 1 -59.79 36.74 -15.21
CA MET A 1 -60.32 37.01 -16.57
C MET A 1 -59.37 36.38 -17.57
N MET A 2 -59.88 35.77 -18.63
CA MET A 2 -59.02 35.18 -19.66
C MET A 2 -58.32 36.28 -20.45
N PRO A 3 -57.05 36.11 -20.82
CA PRO A 3 -56.38 37.07 -21.68
C PRO A 3 -57.02 37.02 -23.07
N THR A 4 -57.37 38.19 -23.61
CA THR A 4 -58.01 38.35 -24.94
C THR A 4 -57.21 39.30 -25.84
N SER A 5 -56.00 39.67 -25.41
CA SER A 5 -55.08 40.61 -26.05
C SER A 5 -53.67 40.02 -26.09
N SER A 6 -52.74 40.62 -26.84
CA SER A 6 -51.33 40.19 -26.88
C SER A 6 -50.51 40.60 -25.65
N ASP A 7 -51.14 40.80 -24.49
CA ASP A 7 -50.47 41.22 -23.26
C ASP A 7 -49.78 40.05 -22.55
N TRP A 8 -48.83 40.34 -21.67
CA TRP A 8 -48.16 39.33 -20.83
C TRP A 8 -49.10 38.86 -19.71
N ALA A 9 -49.32 37.56 -19.63
CA ALA A 9 -50.12 36.90 -18.61
C ALA A 9 -49.23 36.20 -17.58
N PHE A 10 -49.16 36.77 -16.37
CA PHE A 10 -48.49 36.16 -15.23
C PHE A 10 -49.47 35.36 -14.38
N ILE A 11 -49.26 34.05 -14.27
CA ILE A 11 -50.09 33.15 -13.46
C ILE A 11 -49.49 33.08 -12.05
N ARG A 12 -50.16 33.71 -11.07
CA ARG A 12 -49.66 33.93 -9.71
C ARG A 12 -50.78 33.95 -8.65
N GLY A 13 -50.42 33.76 -7.37
CA GLY A 13 -51.31 33.93 -6.20
C GLY A 13 -52.11 32.69 -5.78
N THR A 14 -52.96 32.84 -4.75
CA THR A 14 -53.80 31.78 -4.13
C THR A 14 -55.24 31.72 -4.67
N GLY A 15 -55.52 32.44 -5.76
CA GLY A 15 -56.83 32.43 -6.42
C GLY A 15 -57.15 31.11 -7.13
N PRO A 16 -58.38 30.95 -7.66
CA PRO A 16 -58.75 29.76 -8.41
C PRO A 16 -57.83 29.59 -9.65
N GLU A 17 -57.42 28.36 -9.91
CA GLU A 17 -56.58 28.00 -11.05
C GLU A 17 -57.23 28.47 -12.37
N PRO A 18 -56.53 29.27 -13.19
CA PRO A 18 -57.03 29.64 -14.51
C PRO A 18 -57.21 28.39 -15.37
N ASN A 19 -58.41 28.23 -15.96
CA ASN A 19 -58.73 27.08 -16.79
C ASN A 19 -59.44 27.49 -18.09
N ILE A 20 -58.79 27.29 -19.23
CA ILE A 20 -59.34 27.56 -20.57
C ILE A 20 -60.26 26.41 -20.97
N ILE A 21 -61.48 26.75 -21.39
CA ILE A 21 -62.54 25.79 -21.67
C ILE A 21 -63.17 26.07 -23.03
N SER A 22 -63.83 25.05 -23.59
CA SER A 22 -64.50 25.15 -24.89
C SER A 22 -65.48 26.34 -24.96
N GLY A 23 -65.39 27.13 -26.03
CA GLY A 23 -66.21 28.32 -26.25
C GLY A 23 -65.68 29.61 -25.59
N ASN A 24 -64.56 29.53 -24.85
CA ASN A 24 -63.88 30.66 -24.23
C ASN A 24 -62.38 30.64 -24.58
N ASP A 25 -62.08 30.87 -25.86
CA ASP A 25 -60.70 30.94 -26.36
C ASP A 25 -59.93 32.10 -25.72
N ALA A 26 -58.61 31.93 -25.59
CA ALA A 26 -57.72 32.92 -24.99
C ALA A 26 -56.58 33.27 -25.93
N VAL A 27 -56.15 34.53 -25.87
CA VAL A 27 -55.00 35.04 -26.63
C VAL A 27 -54.09 35.77 -25.65
N ALA A 28 -52.79 35.50 -25.70
CA ALA A 28 -51.77 36.16 -24.87
C ALA A 28 -50.52 36.52 -25.68
N GLY A 29 -49.74 37.46 -25.19
CA GLY A 29 -48.39 37.76 -25.65
C GLY A 29 -47.41 36.69 -25.19
N ILE A 30 -47.19 36.67 -23.88
CA ILE A 30 -46.40 35.68 -23.15
C ILE A 30 -47.26 35.09 -22.05
N ILE A 31 -47.06 33.81 -21.72
CA ILE A 31 -47.55 33.22 -20.48
C ILE A 31 -46.36 32.86 -19.60
N ALA A 32 -46.33 33.38 -18.38
CA ALA A 32 -45.34 33.03 -17.37
C ALA A 32 -46.04 32.42 -16.16
N VAL A 33 -45.74 31.14 -15.88
CA VAL A 33 -46.31 30.39 -14.76
C VAL A 33 -45.34 30.39 -13.58
N ALA A 34 -45.85 30.72 -12.40
CA ALA A 34 -45.11 30.82 -11.14
C ALA A 34 -43.92 31.81 -11.22
N PRO A 35 -44.17 33.13 -11.36
CA PRO A 35 -43.11 34.13 -11.50
C PRO A 35 -42.37 34.48 -10.20
N GLY A 36 -42.72 33.88 -9.06
CA GLY A 36 -41.97 33.98 -7.79
C GLY A 36 -42.34 35.14 -6.87
N TRP A 37 -43.18 36.08 -7.31
CA TRP A 37 -43.55 37.24 -6.50
C TRP A 37 -44.70 36.99 -5.50
N ASP A 38 -45.56 35.98 -5.72
CA ASP A 38 -46.82 35.79 -4.96
C ASP A 38 -47.09 34.31 -4.58
N GLY A 39 -46.03 33.54 -4.30
CA GLY A 39 -46.12 32.14 -3.87
C GLY A 39 -45.23 31.19 -4.68
N PRO A 40 -44.83 30.05 -4.10
CA PRO A 40 -43.86 29.16 -4.73
C PRO A 40 -44.49 28.30 -5.84
N THR A 41 -45.80 28.06 -5.83
CA THR A 41 -46.43 27.08 -6.75
C THR A 41 -47.65 27.69 -7.44
N ASN A 42 -47.69 27.65 -8.77
CA ASN A 42 -48.86 28.08 -9.55
C ASN A 42 -49.10 27.18 -10.76
N SER A 43 -50.38 27.01 -11.13
CA SER A 43 -50.81 26.18 -12.25
C SER A 43 -51.74 26.94 -13.20
N ILE A 44 -51.77 26.51 -14.45
CA ILE A 44 -52.79 26.86 -15.45
C ILE A 44 -53.23 25.61 -16.19
N SER A 45 -54.52 25.52 -16.49
CA SER A 45 -55.11 24.42 -17.24
C SER A 45 -55.73 24.88 -18.56
N VAL A 46 -55.68 24.01 -19.56
CA VAL A 46 -56.46 24.09 -20.79
C VAL A 46 -57.25 22.79 -20.90
N SER A 47 -58.53 22.87 -20.58
CA SER A 47 -59.47 21.75 -20.57
C SER A 47 -60.47 21.81 -21.74
N GLY A 48 -60.24 22.67 -22.72
CA GLY A 48 -60.97 22.83 -23.98
C GLY A 48 -60.72 24.22 -24.59
N GLY A 49 -61.15 24.44 -25.84
CA GLY A 49 -60.94 25.72 -26.54
C GLY A 49 -59.51 25.89 -27.07
N ASN A 50 -59.18 27.10 -27.51
CA ASN A 50 -57.87 27.43 -28.11
C ASN A 50 -57.14 28.50 -27.28
N LEU A 51 -55.89 28.22 -26.94
CA LEU A 51 -54.95 29.20 -26.40
C LEU A 51 -53.91 29.56 -27.45
N THR A 52 -53.93 30.80 -27.92
CA THR A 52 -52.91 31.33 -28.83
C THR A 52 -51.98 32.25 -28.07
N VAL A 53 -50.69 31.89 -27.98
CA VAL A 53 -49.65 32.71 -27.39
C VAL A 53 -48.77 33.23 -28.51
N THR A 54 -48.76 34.54 -28.72
CA THR A 54 -48.08 35.14 -29.88
C THR A 54 -46.55 35.09 -29.77
N ASP A 55 -46.01 34.89 -28.57
CA ASP A 55 -44.59 34.74 -28.27
C ASP A 55 -44.34 33.45 -27.46
N ASN A 56 -43.95 33.55 -26.17
CA ASN A 56 -43.41 32.43 -25.39
C ASN A 56 -44.33 31.94 -24.26
N ILE A 57 -44.24 30.65 -23.95
CA ILE A 57 -44.74 30.08 -22.69
C ILE A 57 -43.54 29.71 -21.82
N ILE A 58 -43.53 30.18 -20.58
CA ILE A 58 -42.47 29.92 -19.60
C ILE A 58 -43.09 29.32 -18.35
N ILE A 59 -42.66 28.13 -17.97
CA ILE A 59 -43.19 27.36 -16.84
C ILE A 59 -42.09 27.24 -15.79
N GLY A 60 -42.35 27.73 -14.57
CA GLY A 60 -41.31 27.87 -13.54
C GLY A 60 -40.42 29.08 -13.82
N TYR A 61 -41.03 30.27 -13.95
CA TYR A 61 -40.32 31.50 -14.32
C TYR A 61 -39.50 32.12 -13.17
N GLY A 62 -40.00 32.05 -11.94
CA GLY A 62 -39.40 32.68 -10.76
C GLY A 62 -38.25 31.89 -10.12
N THR A 63 -37.65 32.44 -9.07
CA THR A 63 -36.62 31.77 -8.25
C THR A 63 -37.28 30.93 -7.15
N ASN A 64 -36.83 29.68 -6.95
CA ASN A 64 -37.39 28.72 -5.99
C ASN A 64 -38.91 28.48 -6.19
N THR A 65 -39.37 28.36 -7.44
CA THR A 65 -40.79 28.14 -7.76
C THR A 65 -41.05 26.83 -8.51
N THR A 66 -42.29 26.34 -8.43
CA THR A 66 -42.83 25.26 -9.24
C THR A 66 -43.97 25.80 -10.11
N GLY A 67 -43.78 25.84 -11.42
CA GLY A 67 -44.85 26.15 -12.37
C GLY A 67 -45.43 24.88 -12.96
N THR A 68 -46.75 24.83 -13.13
CA THR A 68 -47.43 23.70 -13.79
C THR A 68 -48.34 24.16 -14.92
N PHE A 69 -48.23 23.56 -16.08
CA PHE A 69 -49.14 23.78 -17.20
C PHE A 69 -49.81 22.45 -17.56
N ASN A 70 -51.14 22.40 -17.51
CA ASN A 70 -51.92 21.21 -17.83
C ASN A 70 -52.69 21.40 -19.14
N LEU A 71 -52.39 20.61 -20.17
CA LEU A 71 -53.21 20.48 -21.37
C LEU A 71 -54.04 19.20 -21.29
N ASN A 72 -55.29 19.34 -20.88
CA ASN A 72 -56.22 18.21 -20.75
C ASN A 72 -56.99 17.95 -22.06
N SER A 73 -57.35 18.99 -22.81
CA SER A 73 -57.91 18.93 -24.16
C SER A 73 -57.86 20.31 -24.85
N GLY A 74 -58.24 20.42 -26.13
CA GLY A 74 -58.17 21.68 -26.88
C GLY A 74 -56.82 21.88 -27.57
N SER A 75 -56.49 23.13 -27.93
CA SER A 75 -55.23 23.45 -28.62
C SER A 75 -54.46 24.59 -27.95
N VAL A 76 -53.14 24.47 -27.93
CA VAL A 76 -52.20 25.52 -27.50
C VAL A 76 -51.21 25.76 -28.62
N THR A 77 -51.11 26.99 -29.10
CA THR A 77 -50.16 27.35 -30.16
C THR A 77 -49.30 28.51 -29.69
N THR A 78 -47.97 28.37 -29.83
CA THR A 78 -47.00 29.44 -29.54
C THR A 78 -46.39 29.97 -30.82
N GLY A 79 -46.26 31.29 -30.93
CA GLY A 79 -45.85 31.97 -32.16
C GLY A 79 -46.98 31.99 -33.19
N SER A 80 -47.19 33.12 -33.83
CA SER A 80 -48.09 33.22 -35.00
C SER A 80 -47.45 32.59 -36.26
N GLY A 81 -46.98 31.34 -36.15
CA GLY A 81 -46.40 30.57 -37.26
C GLY A 81 -44.98 30.98 -37.70
N GLY A 82 -44.19 31.63 -36.84
CA GLY A 82 -42.78 31.98 -37.09
C GLY A 82 -41.82 31.20 -36.20
N SER A 83 -40.62 30.89 -36.72
CA SER A 83 -39.58 30.01 -36.15
C SER A 83 -38.91 30.45 -34.82
N ASN A 84 -39.48 31.43 -34.10
CA ASN A 84 -38.86 32.06 -32.93
C ASN A 84 -39.70 31.99 -31.64
N SER A 85 -40.71 31.12 -31.57
CA SER A 85 -41.53 30.89 -30.36
C SER A 85 -41.08 29.66 -29.57
N TRP A 86 -41.10 29.76 -28.24
CA TRP A 86 -40.61 28.73 -27.34
C TRP A 86 -41.62 28.35 -26.25
N VAL A 87 -41.63 27.06 -25.92
CA VAL A 87 -42.14 26.56 -24.64
C VAL A 87 -40.92 26.18 -23.80
N GLN A 88 -40.72 26.92 -22.71
CA GLN A 88 -39.64 26.69 -21.75
C GLN A 88 -40.21 26.04 -20.48
N VAL A 89 -39.72 24.85 -20.17
CA VAL A 89 -40.12 24.07 -18.99
C VAL A 89 -38.94 24.06 -18.02
N GLY A 90 -39.03 24.88 -16.97
CA GLY A 90 -37.92 25.21 -16.08
C GLY A 90 -37.11 26.38 -16.64
N TYR A 91 -37.01 27.49 -15.90
CA TYR A 91 -36.34 28.71 -16.39
C TYR A 91 -35.65 29.53 -15.30
N GLY A 92 -36.28 29.72 -14.13
CA GLY A 92 -35.72 30.52 -13.03
C GLY A 92 -34.83 29.74 -12.06
N GLN A 93 -33.89 30.39 -11.38
CA GLN A 93 -32.93 29.73 -10.45
C GLN A 93 -33.62 28.82 -9.42
N ASN A 94 -33.15 27.57 -9.27
CA ASN A 94 -33.76 26.55 -8.40
C ASN A 94 -35.27 26.34 -8.63
N SER A 95 -35.76 26.54 -9.86
CA SER A 95 -37.17 26.34 -10.21
C SER A 95 -37.42 25.02 -10.92
N THR A 96 -38.66 24.56 -10.82
CA THR A 96 -39.17 23.39 -11.54
C THR A 96 -40.31 23.79 -12.46
N GLY A 97 -40.18 23.48 -13.75
CA GLY A 97 -41.29 23.54 -14.68
C GLY A 97 -41.91 22.16 -14.88
N VAL A 98 -43.24 22.09 -14.88
CA VAL A 98 -43.99 20.85 -15.17
C VAL A 98 -45.00 21.11 -16.28
N LEU A 99 -44.92 20.36 -17.37
CA LEU A 99 -45.88 20.38 -18.47
C LEU A 99 -46.57 19.02 -18.57
N ASN A 100 -47.86 18.98 -18.25
CA ASN A 100 -48.69 17.79 -18.36
C ASN A 100 -49.53 17.87 -19.64
N ILE A 101 -49.36 16.93 -20.57
CA ILE A 101 -50.21 16.78 -21.74
C ILE A 101 -51.02 15.49 -21.56
N ASN A 102 -52.27 15.64 -21.13
CA ASN A 102 -53.20 14.52 -20.95
C ASN A 102 -54.09 14.30 -22.19
N GLY A 103 -54.16 15.29 -23.09
CA GLY A 103 -54.94 15.26 -24.33
C GLY A 103 -54.71 16.55 -25.13
N GLY A 104 -55.40 16.73 -26.27
CA GLY A 104 -55.28 17.96 -27.08
C GLY A 104 -53.96 18.07 -27.86
N THR A 105 -53.67 19.27 -28.38
CA THR A 105 -52.46 19.52 -29.20
C THR A 105 -51.71 20.77 -28.75
N LEU A 106 -50.43 20.62 -28.43
CA LEU A 106 -49.48 21.72 -28.25
C LEU A 106 -48.64 21.87 -29.52
N THR A 107 -48.62 23.06 -30.11
CA THR A 107 -47.75 23.39 -31.27
C THR A 107 -46.79 24.51 -30.90
N THR A 108 -45.49 24.27 -31.05
CA THR A 108 -44.43 25.21 -30.72
C THR A 108 -43.24 25.11 -31.66
N GLY A 109 -42.44 26.18 -31.75
CA GLY A 109 -41.16 26.15 -32.46
C GLY A 109 -40.12 25.34 -31.69
N THR A 110 -39.68 25.85 -30.54
CA THR A 110 -38.70 25.16 -29.67
C THR A 110 -39.34 24.68 -28.37
N LEU A 111 -39.13 23.42 -28.03
CA LEU A 111 -39.41 22.88 -26.70
C LEU A 111 -38.09 22.74 -25.93
N GLY A 112 -37.93 23.50 -24.84
CA GLY A 112 -36.71 23.54 -24.03
C GLY A 112 -36.93 23.10 -22.58
N LEU A 113 -36.16 22.13 -22.12
CA LEU A 113 -36.19 21.56 -20.77
C LEU A 113 -34.79 21.55 -20.13
N PRO A 114 -34.46 22.54 -19.30
CA PRO A 114 -34.52 23.98 -19.61
C PRO A 114 -33.58 24.37 -20.78
N ASN A 115 -33.76 25.56 -21.38
CA ASN A 115 -32.86 26.10 -22.43
C ASN A 115 -32.08 27.38 -22.00
N TRP A 116 -31.96 27.67 -20.70
CA TRP A 116 -31.24 28.86 -20.18
C TRP A 116 -29.79 28.52 -19.74
N TYR A 117 -28.78 29.26 -20.22
CA TYR A 117 -27.34 28.96 -20.05
C TYR A 117 -26.66 29.50 -18.77
N GLY A 118 -27.33 30.29 -17.94
CA GLY A 118 -26.73 31.00 -16.79
C GLY A 118 -27.31 30.71 -15.39
N ALA A 119 -28.09 29.64 -15.19
CA ALA A 119 -28.70 29.33 -13.90
C ALA A 119 -28.35 27.91 -13.43
N THR A 120 -28.11 27.75 -12.12
CA THR A 120 -27.82 26.47 -11.46
C THR A 120 -29.11 25.79 -11.01
N ALA A 121 -29.16 24.45 -11.08
CA ALA A 121 -30.26 23.59 -10.60
C ALA A 121 -31.65 23.91 -11.20
N LEU A 122 -31.75 23.89 -12.53
CA LEU A 122 -33.00 24.02 -13.26
C LEU A 122 -33.53 22.63 -13.67
N ALA A 123 -34.80 22.32 -13.42
CA ALA A 123 -35.41 21.07 -13.86
C ALA A 123 -36.71 21.29 -14.65
N GLY A 124 -36.80 20.64 -15.80
CA GLY A 124 -37.98 20.62 -16.67
C GLY A 124 -38.55 19.22 -16.83
N TYR A 125 -39.83 19.04 -16.48
CA TYR A 125 -40.52 17.77 -16.61
C TYR A 125 -41.71 17.88 -17.55
N VAL A 126 -41.73 17.04 -18.58
CA VAL A 126 -42.88 16.90 -19.48
C VAL A 126 -43.47 15.51 -19.30
N TYR A 127 -44.75 15.44 -18.95
CA TYR A 127 -45.52 14.20 -18.89
C TYR A 127 -46.48 14.16 -20.08
N LEU A 128 -46.14 13.36 -21.08
CA LEU A 128 -46.89 13.19 -22.32
C LEU A 128 -47.80 11.95 -22.20
N ASN A 129 -48.82 12.10 -21.36
CA ASN A 129 -49.76 11.03 -21.01
C ASN A 129 -50.78 10.72 -22.12
N GLY A 130 -51.04 11.71 -22.98
CA GLY A 130 -51.92 11.64 -24.13
C GLY A 130 -51.68 12.83 -25.05
N GLY A 131 -52.53 13.03 -26.06
CA GLY A 131 -52.43 14.21 -26.94
C GLY A 131 -51.16 14.26 -27.80
N ILE A 132 -50.89 15.42 -28.39
CA ILE A 132 -49.80 15.62 -29.35
C ILE A 132 -48.98 16.86 -29.01
N ILE A 133 -47.66 16.74 -28.99
CA ILE A 133 -46.73 17.87 -29.05
C ILE A 133 -46.13 17.93 -30.44
N ASN A 134 -46.38 19.01 -31.17
CA ASN A 134 -45.71 19.34 -32.43
C ASN A 134 -44.61 20.38 -32.17
N CYS A 135 -43.35 19.99 -32.37
CA CYS A 135 -42.19 20.85 -32.20
C CYS A 135 -41.51 21.07 -33.57
N SER A 136 -41.54 22.30 -34.09
CA SER A 136 -41.16 22.58 -35.48
C SER A 136 -39.74 23.11 -35.71
N THR A 137 -38.97 23.38 -34.65
CA THR A 137 -37.62 23.96 -34.77
C THR A 137 -36.58 23.16 -34.00
N ASN A 138 -36.71 23.00 -32.68
CA ASN A 138 -35.66 22.37 -31.87
C ASN A 138 -36.22 21.73 -30.59
N LEU A 139 -35.66 20.60 -30.18
CA LEU A 139 -35.90 19.96 -28.90
C LEU A 139 -34.61 19.98 -28.08
N VAL A 140 -34.62 20.62 -26.91
CA VAL A 140 -33.46 20.69 -26.02
C VAL A 140 -33.82 20.11 -24.67
N ILE A 141 -33.12 19.05 -24.24
CA ILE A 141 -33.28 18.45 -22.91
C ILE A 141 -31.91 18.40 -22.22
N LYS A 142 -31.74 19.16 -21.15
CA LYS A 142 -30.51 19.21 -20.33
C LYS A 142 -30.49 18.11 -19.27
N GLU A 143 -29.38 18.03 -18.55
CA GLU A 143 -29.22 17.16 -17.39
C GLU A 143 -30.35 17.41 -16.36
N ASP A 144 -30.76 16.36 -15.66
CA ASP A 144 -31.85 16.35 -14.66
C ASP A 144 -33.27 16.69 -15.16
N SER A 145 -33.47 16.78 -16.49
CA SER A 145 -34.77 17.04 -17.12
C SER A 145 -35.22 15.89 -18.03
N PHE A 146 -36.53 15.72 -18.20
CA PHE A 146 -37.03 14.62 -19.03
C PHE A 146 -38.41 14.86 -19.68
N ILE A 147 -38.65 14.12 -20.76
CA ILE A 147 -39.98 13.83 -21.31
C ILE A 147 -40.32 12.37 -20.99
N ASP A 148 -41.46 12.14 -20.35
CA ASP A 148 -42.00 10.81 -20.08
C ASP A 148 -43.28 10.58 -20.89
N ILE A 149 -43.28 9.58 -21.76
CA ILE A 149 -44.38 9.28 -22.69
C ILE A 149 -45.10 8.02 -22.21
N THR A 150 -46.42 8.12 -21.98
CA THR A 150 -47.26 6.96 -21.58
C THR A 150 -48.44 6.72 -22.52
N GLY A 151 -48.78 7.70 -23.36
CA GLY A 151 -49.85 7.56 -24.34
C GLY A 151 -49.98 8.70 -25.34
N GLY A 152 -49.18 9.76 -25.24
CA GLY A 152 -49.15 10.85 -26.22
C GLY A 152 -48.12 10.65 -27.33
N THR A 153 -48.09 11.61 -28.26
CA THR A 153 -47.19 11.58 -29.43
C THR A 153 -46.37 12.85 -29.50
N LEU A 154 -45.05 12.72 -29.55
CA LEU A 154 -44.12 13.82 -29.81
C LEU A 154 -43.73 13.80 -31.29
N ILE A 155 -43.96 14.89 -32.00
CA ILE A 155 -43.64 15.03 -33.42
C ILE A 155 -42.63 16.16 -33.57
N LEU A 156 -41.47 15.84 -34.13
CA LEU A 156 -40.35 16.75 -34.33
C LEU A 156 -40.14 16.98 -35.82
N ASP A 157 -40.07 18.24 -36.23
CA ASP A 157 -39.68 18.64 -37.59
C ASP A 157 -38.15 18.59 -37.73
N SER A 158 -37.60 17.38 -37.66
CA SER A 158 -36.17 17.04 -37.69
C SER A 158 -35.99 15.70 -38.40
N ASP A 159 -34.80 15.47 -38.95
CA ASP A 159 -34.33 14.20 -39.52
C ASP A 159 -33.17 13.56 -38.73
N ASP A 160 -32.73 14.19 -37.62
CA ASP A 160 -31.65 13.67 -36.76
C ASP A 160 -32.16 12.65 -35.72
N VAL A 161 -32.26 11.40 -36.14
CA VAL A 161 -32.63 10.27 -35.26
C VAL A 161 -31.58 10.05 -34.16
N GLY A 162 -30.30 10.29 -34.44
CA GLY A 162 -29.20 10.04 -33.52
C GLY A 162 -29.25 10.95 -32.28
N GLU A 163 -29.69 12.19 -32.45
CA GLU A 163 -29.94 13.10 -31.31
C GLU A 163 -31.03 12.54 -30.38
N ILE A 164 -32.12 12.02 -30.94
CA ILE A 164 -33.23 11.45 -30.16
C ILE A 164 -32.82 10.15 -29.46
N GLU A 165 -32.10 9.27 -30.16
CA GLU A 165 -31.50 8.07 -29.57
C GLU A 165 -30.54 8.43 -28.42
N GLY A 166 -29.77 9.51 -28.56
CA GLY A 166 -28.94 10.07 -27.51
C GLY A 166 -29.74 10.51 -26.28
N TYR A 167 -30.89 11.17 -26.47
CA TYR A 167 -31.78 11.52 -25.36
C TYR A 167 -32.40 10.28 -24.69
N VAL A 168 -32.75 9.25 -25.45
CA VAL A 168 -33.27 7.98 -24.90
C VAL A 168 -32.19 7.26 -24.08
N ALA A 169 -30.96 7.13 -24.63
CA ALA A 169 -29.85 6.46 -23.96
C ALA A 169 -29.43 7.13 -22.63
N ASN A 170 -29.65 8.44 -22.50
CA ASN A 170 -29.39 9.21 -21.28
C ASN A 170 -30.63 9.38 -20.39
N CYS A 171 -31.70 8.59 -20.59
CA CYS A 171 -32.95 8.63 -19.83
C CYS A 171 -33.68 10.00 -19.84
N ARG A 172 -33.39 10.85 -20.83
CA ARG A 172 -34.01 12.18 -21.01
C ARG A 172 -35.31 12.12 -21.81
N ILE A 173 -35.48 11.12 -22.67
CA ILE A 173 -36.78 10.69 -23.18
C ILE A 173 -37.00 9.27 -22.69
N LYS A 174 -38.08 9.04 -21.94
CA LYS A 174 -38.42 7.73 -21.37
C LYS A 174 -39.88 7.41 -21.61
N ALA A 175 -40.21 6.12 -21.53
CA ALA A 175 -41.56 5.62 -21.66
C ALA A 175 -42.00 4.99 -20.33
N TYR A 176 -43.20 5.29 -19.85
CA TYR A 176 -43.77 4.76 -18.60
C TYR A 176 -42.82 4.87 -17.41
N GLY A 177 -42.22 6.05 -17.21
CA GLY A 177 -41.27 6.27 -16.13
C GLY A 177 -39.94 5.53 -16.28
N GLY A 178 -39.65 5.02 -17.48
CA GLY A 178 -38.49 4.16 -17.78
C GLY A 178 -38.83 2.66 -17.89
N ARG A 179 -40.12 2.27 -17.75
CA ARG A 179 -40.59 0.87 -17.80
C ARG A 179 -41.12 0.43 -19.17
N GLY A 180 -41.18 1.32 -20.15
CA GLY A 180 -41.64 1.01 -21.49
C GLY A 180 -40.59 1.27 -22.55
N ASN A 181 -40.95 0.97 -23.80
CA ASN A 181 -40.11 1.22 -24.96
C ASN A 181 -40.44 2.58 -25.55
N VAL A 182 -39.41 3.35 -25.93
CA VAL A 182 -39.57 4.56 -26.74
C VAL A 182 -39.49 4.15 -28.20
N ASP A 183 -40.57 4.34 -28.93
CA ASP A 183 -40.68 3.99 -30.34
C ASP A 183 -40.42 5.23 -31.20
N ILE A 184 -39.37 5.18 -32.04
CA ILE A 184 -38.98 6.27 -32.94
C ILE A 184 -39.34 5.86 -34.38
N ASP A 185 -40.26 6.58 -35.01
CA ASP A 185 -40.76 6.28 -36.36
C ASP A 185 -40.70 7.52 -37.27
N THR A 186 -40.02 7.37 -38.42
CA THR A 186 -39.85 8.41 -39.45
C THR A 186 -40.80 8.26 -40.64
N ASN A 187 -41.59 7.18 -40.68
CA ASN A 187 -42.52 6.85 -41.77
C ASN A 187 -43.95 7.34 -41.49
N ILE A 188 -44.35 7.47 -40.22
CA ILE A 188 -45.71 7.92 -39.85
C ILE A 188 -45.97 9.34 -40.37
N ASN A 189 -44.99 10.24 -40.24
CA ASN A 189 -45.05 11.62 -40.73
C ASN A 189 -43.83 11.88 -41.65
N PRO A 190 -43.95 11.74 -42.98
CA PRO A 190 -42.81 11.90 -43.87
C PRO A 190 -42.09 13.24 -43.70
N GLY A 191 -40.78 13.19 -43.46
CA GLY A 191 -39.95 14.37 -43.20
C GLY A 191 -39.91 14.81 -41.73
N LYS A 192 -40.49 14.03 -40.81
CA LYS A 192 -40.51 14.29 -39.36
C LYS A 192 -40.17 13.04 -38.57
N ILE A 193 -39.70 13.22 -37.34
CA ILE A 193 -39.55 12.13 -36.37
C ILE A 193 -40.79 12.09 -35.47
N THR A 194 -41.44 10.92 -35.41
CA THR A 194 -42.55 10.64 -34.49
C THR A 194 -42.05 9.77 -33.37
N VAL A 195 -42.17 10.24 -32.12
CA VAL A 195 -41.79 9.51 -30.92
C VAL A 195 -43.04 9.14 -30.14
N THR A 196 -43.23 7.84 -29.91
CA THR A 196 -44.32 7.26 -29.11
C THR A 196 -43.75 6.33 -28.05
N ALA A 197 -44.64 5.77 -27.23
CA ALA A 197 -44.28 4.79 -26.22
C ALA A 197 -45.14 3.53 -26.35
N SER A 198 -44.52 2.38 -26.10
CA SER A 198 -45.19 1.11 -25.89
C SER A 198 -44.91 0.57 -24.49
N ALA A 199 -45.94 0.04 -23.84
CA ALA A 199 -45.82 -0.48 -22.48
C ALA A 199 -45.01 -1.78 -22.47
N ASN A 200 -44.05 -1.90 -21.56
CA ASN A 200 -43.27 -3.11 -21.33
C ASN A 200 -43.20 -3.46 -19.82
N LEU A 201 -44.35 -3.41 -19.17
CA LEU A 201 -44.50 -3.50 -17.70
C LEU A 201 -44.23 -4.92 -17.13
N GLY A 202 -43.92 -5.90 -17.98
CA GLY A 202 -43.70 -7.29 -17.58
C GLY A 202 -42.30 -7.58 -17.03
N LYS A 203 -41.34 -6.68 -17.18
CA LYS A 203 -39.93 -6.90 -16.78
C LYS A 203 -39.64 -6.49 -15.34
N ALA A 204 -38.66 -7.15 -14.74
CA ALA A 204 -38.02 -6.70 -13.51
C ALA A 204 -37.38 -5.32 -13.70
N TRP A 205 -37.38 -4.49 -12.65
CA TRP A 205 -36.94 -3.10 -12.71
C TRP A 205 -36.33 -2.64 -11.37
N ASN A 206 -35.81 -1.41 -11.30
CA ASN A 206 -35.24 -0.79 -10.09
C ASN A 206 -34.24 -1.68 -9.32
N PRO A 207 -33.15 -2.11 -9.99
CA PRO A 207 -32.04 -2.79 -9.33
C PRO A 207 -31.40 -1.91 -8.26
N ASN A 208 -30.92 -2.50 -7.16
CA ASN A 208 -30.12 -1.77 -6.17
C ASN A 208 -28.68 -1.45 -6.65
N LEU A 209 -28.20 -2.18 -7.66
CA LEU A 209 -26.87 -2.03 -8.27
C LEU A 209 -27.02 -1.99 -9.80
N ASP A 210 -27.07 -0.79 -10.38
CA ASP A 210 -27.07 -0.56 -11.84
C ASP A 210 -26.06 0.48 -12.34
N ASN A 211 -25.89 0.46 -13.67
CA ASN A 211 -25.22 1.43 -14.55
C ASN A 211 -24.35 2.50 -13.87
N ASN A 212 -23.27 2.04 -13.23
CA ASN A 212 -22.14 2.76 -12.59
C ASN A 212 -21.99 2.53 -11.08
N GLY A 213 -22.80 1.66 -10.46
CA GLY A 213 -22.59 1.21 -9.08
C GLY A 213 -21.28 0.43 -8.88
N THR A 214 -20.57 0.71 -7.78
CA THR A 214 -19.44 -0.09 -7.29
C THR A 214 -19.93 -0.93 -6.12
N ALA A 215 -19.64 -2.23 -6.11
CA ALA A 215 -19.98 -3.07 -4.96
C ALA A 215 -19.15 -2.64 -3.74
N HIS A 216 -19.78 -2.51 -2.57
CA HIS A 216 -19.11 -2.15 -1.31
C HIS A 216 -18.72 -3.37 -0.46
N THR A 217 -18.94 -4.58 -0.98
CA THR A 217 -18.55 -5.86 -0.37
C THR A 217 -18.33 -6.89 -1.48
N LEU A 218 -17.53 -7.93 -1.20
CA LEU A 218 -17.32 -9.06 -2.11
C LEU A 218 -18.48 -10.05 -2.15
N THR A 219 -19.46 -9.93 -1.24
CA THR A 219 -20.68 -10.76 -1.23
C THR A 219 -21.94 -9.88 -1.30
N PRO A 220 -22.13 -9.09 -2.37
CA PRO A 220 -23.26 -8.19 -2.48
C PRO A 220 -24.58 -8.98 -2.60
N THR A 221 -25.68 -8.42 -2.11
CA THR A 221 -27.02 -8.94 -2.41
C THR A 221 -27.64 -8.12 -3.54
N LEU A 222 -27.97 -8.76 -4.65
CA LEU A 222 -28.70 -8.15 -5.77
C LEU A 222 -30.18 -8.09 -5.42
N ILE A 223 -30.81 -6.94 -5.62
CA ILE A 223 -32.22 -6.70 -5.30
C ILE A 223 -32.87 -6.04 -6.51
N TRP A 224 -34.07 -6.48 -6.88
CA TRP A 224 -34.89 -5.88 -7.93
C TRP A 224 -36.33 -5.66 -7.44
N ALA A 225 -37.10 -4.91 -8.21
CA ALA A 225 -38.55 -4.89 -8.11
C ALA A 225 -39.15 -5.77 -9.22
N PRO A 226 -40.18 -6.58 -8.90
CA PRO A 226 -40.81 -7.45 -9.88
C PRO A 226 -41.61 -6.66 -10.91
N GLY A 227 -41.81 -7.24 -12.09
CA GLY A 227 -42.72 -6.70 -13.12
C GLY A 227 -44.18 -6.63 -12.64
N ASP A 228 -44.99 -5.76 -13.23
CA ASP A 228 -46.38 -5.48 -12.79
C ASP A 228 -47.32 -6.70 -12.99
N TYR A 229 -46.90 -7.70 -13.79
CA TYR A 229 -47.68 -8.91 -14.08
C TYR A 229 -47.22 -10.14 -13.28
N VAL A 230 -46.34 -9.99 -12.30
CA VAL A 230 -45.87 -11.06 -11.41
C VAL A 230 -46.96 -11.41 -10.37
N GLN A 231 -47.30 -12.70 -10.26
CA GLN A 231 -48.34 -13.23 -9.36
C GLN A 231 -47.79 -14.39 -8.51
N GLU A 232 -48.56 -14.91 -7.55
CA GLU A 232 -48.11 -15.95 -6.60
C GLU A 232 -47.57 -17.25 -7.24
N VAL A 233 -47.95 -17.51 -8.49
CA VAL A 233 -47.59 -18.70 -9.27
C VAL A 233 -46.40 -18.48 -10.20
N ASN A 234 -45.87 -17.25 -10.26
CA ASN A 234 -44.79 -16.85 -11.15
C ASN A 234 -43.40 -17.04 -10.52
N ALA A 235 -42.36 -16.90 -11.34
CA ALA A 235 -40.97 -17.04 -10.91
C ALA A 235 -40.04 -16.02 -11.58
N HIS A 236 -38.92 -15.76 -10.90
CA HIS A 236 -37.78 -14.96 -11.36
C HIS A 236 -36.69 -15.88 -11.89
N GLU A 237 -36.41 -15.86 -13.19
CA GLU A 237 -35.27 -16.57 -13.77
C GLU A 237 -34.03 -15.69 -13.72
N ILE A 238 -32.98 -16.14 -13.01
CA ILE A 238 -31.83 -15.31 -12.68
C ILE A 238 -30.64 -15.66 -13.58
N TYR A 239 -30.02 -14.63 -14.15
CA TYR A 239 -28.82 -14.75 -14.97
C TYR A 239 -27.73 -13.82 -14.41
N PHE A 240 -26.54 -14.35 -14.15
CA PHE A 240 -25.42 -13.62 -13.54
C PHE A 240 -24.07 -14.11 -14.08
N GLY A 241 -23.19 -13.19 -14.48
CA GLY A 241 -21.84 -13.52 -14.94
C GLY A 241 -21.00 -12.31 -15.31
N SER A 242 -19.72 -12.50 -15.65
CA SER A 242 -18.78 -11.42 -16.00
C SER A 242 -18.74 -11.07 -17.50
N VAL A 243 -19.51 -11.79 -18.33
CA VAL A 243 -19.56 -11.58 -19.77
C VAL A 243 -20.94 -11.04 -20.17
N PHE A 244 -20.98 -9.78 -20.60
CA PHE A 244 -22.22 -9.09 -21.00
C PHE A 244 -23.05 -9.90 -22.00
N GLU A 245 -22.42 -10.38 -23.08
CA GLU A 245 -23.09 -11.11 -24.16
C GLU A 245 -23.72 -12.41 -23.66
N SER A 246 -23.03 -13.15 -22.78
CA SER A 246 -23.55 -14.38 -22.18
C SER A 246 -24.80 -14.11 -21.36
N VAL A 247 -24.76 -13.08 -20.50
CA VAL A 247 -25.93 -12.67 -19.68
C VAL A 247 -27.06 -12.15 -20.57
N ARG A 248 -26.77 -11.41 -21.63
CA ARG A 248 -27.77 -10.88 -22.57
C ARG A 248 -28.46 -11.96 -23.40
N ASP A 249 -27.76 -13.02 -23.78
CA ASP A 249 -28.27 -13.98 -24.76
C ASP A 249 -28.81 -15.26 -24.13
N ALA A 250 -28.40 -15.60 -22.90
CA ALA A 250 -28.80 -16.82 -22.21
C ALA A 250 -30.31 -16.98 -22.06
N SER A 251 -30.74 -18.23 -21.95
CA SER A 251 -32.09 -18.67 -21.60
C SER A 251 -32.02 -19.98 -20.80
N VAL A 252 -33.12 -20.46 -20.24
CA VAL A 252 -33.15 -21.78 -19.57
C VAL A 252 -32.73 -22.92 -20.51
N ASP A 253 -33.08 -22.81 -21.80
CA ASP A 253 -32.75 -23.83 -22.82
C ASP A 253 -31.30 -23.70 -23.33
N ASN A 254 -30.69 -22.52 -23.18
CA ASN A 254 -29.31 -22.23 -23.53
C ASN A 254 -28.67 -21.36 -22.44
N PRO A 255 -28.24 -21.97 -21.31
CA PRO A 255 -27.89 -21.22 -20.10
C PRO A 255 -26.58 -20.46 -20.19
N LEU A 256 -25.70 -20.74 -21.18
CA LEU A 256 -24.39 -20.11 -21.39
C LEU A 256 -23.56 -19.95 -20.09
N ASP A 257 -23.68 -20.89 -19.16
CA ASP A 257 -23.07 -20.91 -17.82
C ASP A 257 -23.40 -19.71 -16.90
N VAL A 258 -24.41 -18.90 -17.25
CA VAL A 258 -24.83 -17.72 -16.47
C VAL A 258 -26.19 -17.87 -15.81
N TYR A 259 -26.99 -18.89 -16.17
CA TYR A 259 -28.25 -19.17 -15.47
C TYR A 259 -28.01 -19.65 -14.03
N ARG A 260 -28.77 -19.11 -13.07
CA ARG A 260 -28.62 -19.37 -11.62
C ARG A 260 -29.86 -20.00 -10.98
N GLY A 261 -30.84 -20.36 -11.80
CA GLY A 261 -32.09 -20.98 -11.36
C GLY A 261 -33.24 -19.98 -11.26
N ALA A 262 -34.40 -20.52 -10.89
CA ALA A 262 -35.62 -19.77 -10.70
C ALA A 262 -35.91 -19.56 -9.21
N GLN A 263 -36.40 -18.37 -8.85
CA GLN A 263 -36.89 -18.04 -7.51
C GLN A 263 -38.38 -17.74 -7.54
N ASN A 264 -39.08 -17.91 -6.42
CA ASN A 264 -40.51 -17.60 -6.32
C ASN A 264 -40.78 -16.09 -6.49
N TRP A 265 -42.00 -15.75 -6.88
CA TRP A 265 -42.50 -14.39 -7.10
C TRP A 265 -42.19 -13.36 -6.00
N ASP A 266 -42.11 -13.77 -4.73
CA ASP A 266 -41.86 -12.92 -3.57
C ASP A 266 -40.37 -12.83 -3.17
N ALA A 267 -39.52 -13.63 -3.80
CA ALA A 267 -38.09 -13.67 -3.57
C ALA A 267 -37.34 -12.75 -4.55
N ASN A 268 -37.35 -11.44 -4.27
CA ASN A 268 -36.76 -10.42 -5.15
C ASN A 268 -35.29 -10.12 -4.85
N THR A 269 -34.53 -11.13 -4.42
CA THR A 269 -33.13 -10.99 -4.00
C THR A 269 -32.28 -12.18 -4.41
N TYR A 270 -31.05 -11.92 -4.85
CA TYR A 270 -30.09 -12.94 -5.23
C TYR A 270 -28.70 -12.65 -4.65
N SER A 271 -28.09 -13.66 -4.03
CA SER A 271 -26.69 -13.59 -3.58
C SER A 271 -25.81 -14.41 -4.53
N PRO A 272 -24.89 -13.77 -5.27
CA PRO A 272 -23.99 -14.46 -6.19
C PRO A 272 -22.84 -15.20 -5.48
N GLY A 273 -22.67 -15.03 -4.16
CA GLY A 273 -21.53 -15.53 -3.41
C GLY A 273 -20.34 -14.57 -3.46
N LEU A 274 -19.14 -15.11 -3.21
CA LEU A 274 -17.87 -14.37 -3.24
C LEU A 274 -17.53 -13.97 -4.69
N LEU A 275 -17.20 -12.70 -4.90
CA LEU A 275 -16.86 -12.13 -6.20
C LEU A 275 -15.37 -11.83 -6.33
N GLU A 276 -14.89 -11.83 -7.57
CA GLU A 276 -13.51 -11.51 -7.92
C GLU A 276 -13.29 -9.98 -7.97
N LEU A 277 -12.13 -9.53 -7.48
CA LEU A 277 -11.68 -8.14 -7.59
C LEU A 277 -11.47 -7.73 -9.06
N ASN A 278 -11.43 -6.42 -9.32
CA ASN A 278 -11.22 -5.85 -10.67
C ASN A 278 -12.15 -6.39 -11.77
N THR A 279 -13.32 -6.89 -11.40
CA THR A 279 -14.24 -7.56 -12.32
C THR A 279 -15.56 -6.80 -12.44
N THR A 280 -16.02 -6.59 -13.67
CA THR A 280 -17.37 -6.11 -13.96
C THR A 280 -18.31 -7.30 -14.11
N TYR A 281 -19.39 -7.31 -13.32
CA TYR A 281 -20.43 -8.32 -13.38
C TYR A 281 -21.69 -7.77 -14.02
N TYR A 282 -22.38 -8.64 -14.73
CA TYR A 282 -23.64 -8.39 -15.42
C TYR A 282 -24.70 -9.33 -14.87
N TRP A 283 -25.91 -8.83 -14.77
CA TRP A 283 -27.03 -9.62 -14.30
C TRP A 283 -28.34 -9.20 -14.93
N ARG A 284 -29.27 -10.14 -15.01
CA ARG A 284 -30.59 -9.96 -15.62
C ARG A 284 -31.59 -10.87 -14.92
N ILE A 285 -32.81 -10.39 -14.79
CA ILE A 285 -33.95 -11.16 -14.28
C ILE A 285 -34.98 -11.27 -15.39
N ASP A 286 -35.30 -12.50 -15.80
CA ASP A 286 -36.40 -12.75 -16.71
C ASP A 286 -37.64 -13.13 -15.91
N GLU A 287 -38.73 -12.42 -16.15
CA GLU A 287 -39.99 -12.61 -15.43
C GLU A 287 -40.85 -13.65 -16.16
N VAL A 288 -41.35 -14.64 -15.42
CA VAL A 288 -42.18 -15.74 -15.96
C VAL A 288 -43.63 -15.57 -15.53
N ASN A 289 -44.59 -15.80 -16.43
CA ASN A 289 -46.02 -15.83 -16.09
C ASN A 289 -46.69 -17.13 -16.57
N GLU A 290 -47.52 -17.75 -15.71
CA GLU A 290 -48.25 -18.98 -16.05
C GLU A 290 -49.10 -18.89 -17.33
N ASN A 291 -49.54 -17.69 -17.72
CA ASN A 291 -50.37 -17.49 -18.92
C ASN A 291 -49.55 -17.34 -20.21
N HIS A 292 -48.23 -17.19 -20.11
CA HIS A 292 -47.30 -16.91 -21.22
C HIS A 292 -45.97 -17.63 -21.02
N VAL A 293 -46.00 -18.95 -20.76
CA VAL A 293 -44.79 -19.78 -20.59
C VAL A 293 -43.82 -19.74 -21.78
N ASP A 294 -44.30 -19.37 -22.98
CA ASP A 294 -43.48 -19.24 -24.19
C ASP A 294 -42.95 -17.79 -24.42
N GLU A 295 -43.46 -16.80 -23.68
CA GLU A 295 -43.08 -15.38 -23.77
C GLU A 295 -42.56 -14.89 -22.41
N ARG A 296 -41.39 -15.41 -22.00
CA ARG A 296 -40.64 -14.87 -20.87
C ARG A 296 -40.39 -13.38 -21.10
N TRP A 297 -40.71 -12.53 -20.13
CA TRP A 297 -40.36 -11.11 -20.21
C TRP A 297 -38.89 -10.96 -19.86
N ARG A 298 -38.06 -11.06 -20.90
CA ARG A 298 -36.61 -10.90 -20.77
C ARG A 298 -36.27 -9.54 -20.17
N GLY A 299 -35.57 -9.53 -19.05
CA GLY A 299 -35.20 -8.31 -18.33
C GLY A 299 -34.16 -7.48 -19.06
N ASP A 300 -33.90 -6.29 -18.54
CA ASP A 300 -32.76 -5.48 -18.96
C ASP A 300 -31.48 -5.99 -18.28
N VAL A 301 -30.34 -5.87 -18.96
CA VAL A 301 -29.04 -6.29 -18.41
C VAL A 301 -28.46 -5.16 -17.57
N TRP A 302 -28.38 -5.39 -16.27
CA TRP A 302 -27.73 -4.49 -15.30
C TRP A 302 -26.27 -4.88 -15.11
N LYS A 303 -25.46 -3.93 -14.61
CA LYS A 303 -24.03 -4.14 -14.35
C LYS A 303 -23.55 -3.39 -13.12
N PHE A 304 -22.52 -3.94 -12.47
CA PHE A 304 -21.73 -3.28 -11.43
C PHE A 304 -20.27 -3.74 -11.51
N SER A 305 -19.36 -3.00 -10.87
CA SER A 305 -17.94 -3.40 -10.80
C SER A 305 -17.49 -3.61 -9.37
N VAL A 306 -16.61 -4.58 -9.19
CA VAL A 306 -15.82 -4.77 -7.96
C VAL A 306 -14.50 -4.05 -8.15
N GLY A 307 -14.12 -3.21 -7.19
CA GLY A 307 -12.89 -2.43 -7.24
C GLY A 307 -11.62 -3.28 -7.14
N SER A 308 -10.46 -2.64 -7.17
CA SER A 308 -9.16 -3.32 -7.09
C SER A 308 -8.87 -3.94 -5.74
N GLY A 309 -9.57 -3.50 -4.69
CA GLY A 309 -9.32 -3.92 -3.32
C GLY A 309 -8.10 -3.29 -2.66
N MET A 310 -7.47 -2.30 -3.29
CA MET A 310 -6.28 -1.62 -2.76
C MET A 310 -6.65 -0.46 -1.83
N ALA A 311 -5.75 -0.17 -0.88
CA ALA A 311 -5.72 1.07 -0.13
C ALA A 311 -5.55 2.27 -1.09
N ILE A 312 -6.21 3.39 -0.80
CA ILE A 312 -6.13 4.60 -1.64
C ILE A 312 -6.03 5.88 -0.80
N LYS A 313 -5.78 7.01 -1.47
CA LYS A 313 -5.72 8.36 -0.87
C LYS A 313 -4.76 8.47 0.33
N PRO A 314 -3.47 8.16 0.13
CA PRO A 314 -2.48 8.35 1.17
C PRO A 314 -2.38 9.79 1.64
N LYS A 315 -2.04 9.94 2.91
CA LYS A 315 -1.57 11.15 3.55
C LYS A 315 -0.28 10.80 4.31
N PRO A 316 0.86 11.47 4.06
CA PRO A 316 1.08 12.53 3.07
C PRO A 316 0.67 12.15 1.65
N ALA A 317 0.31 13.17 0.86
CA ALA A 317 0.02 12.96 -0.55
C ALA A 317 1.27 12.39 -1.25
N ILE A 318 1.08 11.58 -2.28
CA ILE A 318 2.16 10.97 -3.05
C ILE A 318 3.10 12.08 -3.56
N THR A 319 4.41 11.91 -3.39
CA THR A 319 5.47 12.87 -3.75
C THR A 319 5.40 14.22 -3.03
N ALA A 320 4.68 14.31 -1.91
CA ALA A 320 4.69 15.51 -1.08
C ALA A 320 6.12 15.80 -0.59
N THR A 321 6.55 17.05 -0.76
CA THR A 321 7.81 17.55 -0.20
C THR A 321 7.51 18.43 1.01
N SER A 322 8.51 18.63 1.87
CA SER A 322 8.38 19.47 3.06
C SER A 322 7.33 18.98 4.06
N VAL A 323 7.23 17.66 4.22
CA VAL A 323 6.36 17.03 5.21
C VAL A 323 6.95 17.20 6.61
N GLU A 324 6.11 17.46 7.61
CA GLU A 324 6.55 17.55 9.00
C GLU A 324 7.07 16.18 9.50
N PRO A 325 8.13 16.15 10.32
CA PRO A 325 8.76 14.89 10.70
C PRO A 325 7.94 14.04 11.67
N ASN A 326 6.95 14.61 12.37
CA ASN A 326 6.03 13.88 13.26
C ASN A 326 4.69 13.55 12.59
N ILE A 327 4.71 13.36 11.27
CA ILE A 327 3.51 13.10 10.50
C ILE A 327 2.95 11.70 10.80
N VAL A 328 1.66 11.62 11.09
CA VAL A 328 0.94 10.34 11.12
C VAL A 328 0.49 10.01 9.70
N LEU A 329 0.93 8.86 9.19
CA LEU A 329 0.51 8.36 7.89
C LEU A 329 -0.96 7.93 7.97
N ASN A 330 -1.77 8.25 6.97
CA ASN A 330 -3.18 7.87 6.92
C ASN A 330 -3.57 7.43 5.51
N TRP A 331 -4.45 6.44 5.40
CA TRP A 331 -5.01 6.00 4.12
C TRP A 331 -6.53 5.87 4.20
N GLN A 332 -7.15 5.69 3.04
CA GLN A 332 -8.52 5.21 2.94
C GLN A 332 -8.48 3.70 2.65
N PRO A 333 -8.94 2.86 3.60
CA PRO A 333 -9.04 1.42 3.42
C PRO A 333 -9.89 1.00 2.22
N SER A 334 -9.62 -0.20 1.72
CA SER A 334 -10.52 -0.89 0.80
C SER A 334 -11.83 -1.24 1.52
N PRO A 335 -13.00 -1.09 0.87
CA PRO A 335 -14.27 -1.54 1.46
C PRO A 335 -14.36 -3.08 1.61
N TYR A 336 -13.37 -3.81 1.09
CA TYR A 336 -13.31 -5.28 1.12
C TYR A 336 -12.34 -5.82 2.18
N ALA A 337 -11.68 -4.95 2.94
CA ALA A 337 -10.61 -5.35 3.84
C ALA A 337 -11.08 -5.73 5.24
N ASN A 338 -10.46 -6.79 5.75
CA ASN A 338 -10.58 -7.33 7.09
C ASN A 338 -9.44 -6.85 8.00
N SER A 339 -8.29 -6.50 7.43
CA SER A 339 -7.12 -5.91 8.11
C SER A 339 -6.13 -5.35 7.08
N HIS A 340 -5.04 -4.72 7.56
CA HIS A 340 -4.05 -4.01 6.74
C HIS A 340 -2.63 -4.37 7.16
N ASP A 341 -1.79 -4.83 6.23
CA ASP A 341 -0.35 -4.99 6.46
C ASP A 341 0.37 -3.69 6.05
N VAL A 342 1.08 -3.05 6.99
CA VAL A 342 1.74 -1.76 6.77
C VAL A 342 3.23 -1.97 6.51
N TYR A 343 3.76 -1.32 5.48
CA TYR A 343 5.19 -1.31 5.15
C TYR A 343 5.70 0.13 5.07
N PHE A 344 6.85 0.42 5.70
CA PHE A 344 7.43 1.77 5.79
C PHE A 344 8.96 1.70 5.86
N GLY A 345 9.67 2.45 5.01
CA GLY A 345 11.13 2.46 4.98
C GLY A 345 11.72 3.57 4.09
N THR A 346 13.04 3.61 3.99
CA THR A 346 13.79 4.56 3.14
C THR A 346 14.23 3.98 1.80
N ASP A 347 14.18 2.66 1.65
CA ASP A 347 14.48 1.95 0.41
C ASP A 347 13.18 1.52 -0.31
N PHE A 348 13.13 1.76 -1.62
CA PHE A 348 11.96 1.46 -2.43
C PHE A 348 11.76 -0.05 -2.62
N ASP A 349 12.85 -0.77 -2.89
CA ASP A 349 12.80 -2.20 -3.20
C ASP A 349 12.48 -3.01 -1.96
N ASP A 350 13.00 -2.61 -0.79
CA ASP A 350 12.62 -3.23 0.48
C ASP A 350 11.12 -3.06 0.74
N VAL A 351 10.59 -1.84 0.60
CA VAL A 351 9.15 -1.58 0.79
C VAL A 351 8.31 -2.26 -0.29
N ASN A 352 8.81 -2.43 -1.51
CA ASN A 352 8.12 -3.16 -2.58
C ASN A 352 8.15 -4.67 -2.39
N ASN A 353 9.23 -5.23 -1.88
CA ASN A 353 9.42 -6.68 -1.75
C ASN A 353 9.05 -7.19 -0.37
N GLY A 354 8.83 -6.30 0.60
CA GLY A 354 8.37 -6.65 1.94
C GLY A 354 7.17 -7.59 1.89
N ALA A 355 7.27 -8.66 2.67
CA ALA A 355 6.23 -9.67 2.84
C ALA A 355 5.91 -9.80 4.33
N ASN A 356 4.70 -10.28 4.64
CA ASN A 356 4.26 -10.54 6.01
C ASN A 356 4.85 -11.85 6.59
N SER A 357 5.62 -12.60 5.79
CA SER A 357 6.48 -13.68 6.23
C SER A 357 7.84 -13.10 6.65
N LEU A 358 7.94 -12.74 7.93
CA LEU A 358 9.23 -12.40 8.54
C LEU A 358 10.24 -13.56 8.35
N PRO A 359 11.53 -13.23 8.28
CA PRO A 359 12.33 -13.41 9.47
C PRO A 359 12.61 -12.06 10.13
N ILE A 360 12.74 -12.11 11.45
CA ILE A 360 13.25 -11.04 12.32
C ILE A 360 14.39 -10.29 11.58
N GLY A 361 14.14 -9.04 11.20
CA GLY A 361 15.16 -8.16 10.59
C GLY A 361 14.77 -7.42 9.31
N SER A 362 13.65 -7.74 8.63
CA SER A 362 13.12 -6.86 7.57
C SER A 362 12.49 -5.63 8.21
N SER A 363 13.28 -4.56 8.36
CA SER A 363 12.90 -3.32 9.08
C SER A 363 11.70 -2.58 8.48
N VAL A 364 11.18 -3.00 7.34
CA VAL A 364 10.12 -2.28 6.61
C VAL A 364 8.71 -2.74 6.94
N TYR A 365 8.46 -3.98 7.35
CA TYR A 365 7.11 -4.42 7.76
C TYR A 365 6.80 -3.91 9.17
N LYS A 366 5.70 -3.18 9.33
CA LYS A 366 5.29 -2.49 10.56
C LYS A 366 4.11 -3.14 11.27
N GLY A 367 3.77 -4.37 10.86
CA GLY A 367 2.71 -5.16 11.47
C GLY A 367 1.36 -5.04 10.77
N ASN A 368 0.44 -5.91 11.22
CA ASN A 368 -0.94 -5.96 10.76
C ASN A 368 -1.81 -5.06 11.65
N GLN A 369 -2.66 -4.26 11.02
CA GLN A 369 -3.65 -3.41 11.69
C GLN A 369 -5.07 -3.89 11.43
N LEU A 370 -5.95 -3.75 12.42
CA LEU A 370 -7.37 -4.11 12.30
C LEU A 370 -8.09 -3.32 11.19
N ALA A 371 -9.21 -3.84 10.67
CA ALA A 371 -9.97 -3.21 9.57
C ALA A 371 -10.29 -1.72 9.81
N GLU A 372 -10.63 -1.36 11.05
CA GLU A 372 -10.99 0.00 11.45
C GLU A 372 -9.80 0.95 11.66
N ALA A 373 -8.58 0.41 11.73
CA ALA A 373 -7.36 1.20 11.81
C ALA A 373 -6.95 1.62 10.40
N ASN A 374 -6.64 2.90 10.22
CA ASN A 374 -6.28 3.47 8.92
C ASN A 374 -5.17 4.52 9.02
N SER A 375 -4.32 4.35 10.04
CA SER A 375 -3.23 5.27 10.35
C SER A 375 -2.02 4.54 10.93
N TYR A 376 -0.83 5.04 10.62
CA TYR A 376 0.43 4.55 11.16
C TYR A 376 1.30 5.73 11.55
N ASP A 377 1.81 5.76 12.79
CA ASP A 377 2.75 6.76 13.26
C ASP A 377 4.18 6.19 13.15
N PRO A 378 5.03 6.73 12.26
CA PRO A 378 6.40 6.27 12.09
C PRO A 378 7.34 6.80 13.19
N CYS A 379 6.85 7.59 14.14
CA CYS A 379 7.56 8.06 15.32
C CYS A 379 8.88 8.82 15.04
N GLY A 380 8.75 10.03 14.50
CA GLY A 380 9.88 10.96 14.33
C GLY A 380 10.76 10.63 13.13
N LEU A 381 10.54 11.34 12.03
CA LEU A 381 11.24 11.12 10.77
C LEU A 381 12.47 12.01 10.62
N ASN A 382 13.45 11.50 9.89
CA ASN A 382 14.67 12.25 9.57
C ASN A 382 14.35 13.39 8.60
N PHE A 383 14.84 14.60 8.90
CA PHE A 383 14.68 15.74 8.01
C PHE A 383 15.40 15.49 6.67
N GLY A 384 14.86 16.02 5.57
CA GLY A 384 15.38 15.85 4.20
C GLY A 384 15.26 14.44 3.62
N GLN A 385 14.89 13.45 4.44
CA GLN A 385 14.82 12.05 4.03
C GLN A 385 13.57 11.77 3.18
N LEU A 386 13.77 11.01 2.10
CA LEU A 386 12.72 10.40 1.30
C LEU A 386 12.31 9.07 1.94
N TYR A 387 11.01 8.90 2.17
CA TYR A 387 10.42 7.66 2.69
C TYR A 387 9.45 7.06 1.67
N TYR A 388 9.39 5.72 1.68
CA TYR A 388 8.47 4.90 0.91
C TYR A 388 7.57 4.13 1.87
N TRP A 389 6.31 3.95 1.49
CA TRP A 389 5.36 3.17 2.28
C TRP A 389 4.28 2.54 1.42
N ARG A 390 3.72 1.44 1.91
CA ARG A 390 2.73 0.63 1.22
C ARG A 390 1.75 0.07 2.25
N VAL A 391 0.50 -0.09 1.85
CA VAL A 391 -0.51 -0.78 2.66
C VAL A 391 -1.12 -1.89 1.82
N ASP A 392 -0.93 -3.12 2.27
CA ASP A 392 -1.57 -4.29 1.66
C ASP A 392 -2.86 -4.62 2.40
N GLU A 393 -3.95 -4.77 1.66
CA GLU A 393 -5.27 -4.98 2.23
C GLU A 393 -5.55 -6.49 2.29
N ILE A 394 -5.88 -7.01 3.47
CA ILE A 394 -6.24 -8.42 3.66
C ILE A 394 -7.74 -8.56 3.46
N THR A 395 -8.15 -9.34 2.47
CA THR A 395 -9.56 -9.53 2.09
C THR A 395 -9.96 -10.99 2.18
N ASP A 396 -11.25 -11.30 2.00
CA ASP A 396 -11.74 -12.69 1.90
C ASP A 396 -11.14 -13.48 0.72
N THR A 397 -10.58 -12.78 -0.28
CA THR A 397 -9.90 -13.37 -1.45
C THR A 397 -8.38 -13.51 -1.27
N GLY A 398 -7.83 -13.06 -0.14
CA GLY A 398 -6.39 -13.04 0.14
C GLY A 398 -5.82 -11.62 0.24
N ILE A 399 -4.49 -11.52 0.18
CA ILE A 399 -3.74 -10.27 0.31
C ILE A 399 -3.76 -9.51 -1.01
N VAL A 400 -4.20 -8.25 -0.97
CA VAL A 400 -4.18 -7.32 -2.10
C VAL A 400 -3.02 -6.36 -1.90
N LYS A 401 -1.94 -6.56 -2.65
CA LYS A 401 -0.76 -5.69 -2.60
C LYS A 401 -1.11 -4.25 -2.97
N GLY A 402 -0.76 -3.30 -2.12
CA GLY A 402 -0.99 -1.88 -2.31
C GLY A 402 -0.05 -1.23 -3.32
N ALA A 403 -0.40 -0.01 -3.72
CA ALA A 403 0.53 0.86 -4.44
C ALA A 403 1.58 1.44 -3.48
N ILE A 404 2.80 1.63 -3.98
CA ILE A 404 3.87 2.28 -3.20
C ILE A 404 3.67 3.80 -3.25
N TRP A 405 3.67 4.40 -2.07
CA TRP A 405 3.58 5.83 -1.85
C TRP A 405 4.90 6.34 -1.31
N ASN A 406 5.18 7.63 -1.52
CA ASN A 406 6.40 8.26 -1.03
C ASN A 406 6.17 9.72 -0.68
N PHE A 407 7.05 10.25 0.18
CA PHE A 407 7.10 11.66 0.54
C PHE A 407 8.49 12.02 1.08
N THR A 408 8.85 13.30 1.01
CA THR A 408 10.10 13.85 1.55
C THR A 408 9.80 14.75 2.74
N VAL A 409 10.45 14.46 3.86
CA VAL A 409 10.38 15.29 5.08
C VAL A 409 11.03 16.64 4.79
N ALA A 410 10.55 17.71 5.41
CA ALA A 410 11.22 19.01 5.36
C ALA A 410 12.69 18.88 5.77
N GLU A 411 13.55 19.76 5.29
CA GLU A 411 14.91 19.87 5.78
C GLU A 411 14.94 20.83 6.97
N ASN A 412 15.71 20.49 8.01
CA ASN A 412 16.05 21.38 9.11
C ASN A 412 17.57 21.35 9.33
N ILE A 413 18.26 21.67 8.24
CA ILE A 413 19.71 21.68 8.12
C ILE A 413 20.22 22.99 8.74
N VAL A 414 21.17 22.87 9.67
CA VAL A 414 21.92 24.01 10.19
C VAL A 414 23.01 24.39 9.19
N ASP A 415 23.77 23.40 8.70
CA ASP A 415 24.70 23.52 7.58
C ASP A 415 24.96 22.14 6.97
N ASP A 416 24.85 22.02 5.64
CA ASP A 416 25.17 20.81 4.86
C ASP A 416 26.52 20.93 4.15
N PHE A 417 27.17 22.09 4.23
CA PHE A 417 28.43 22.42 3.55
C PHE A 417 28.42 22.35 2.01
N GLU A 418 27.34 21.87 1.39
CA GLU A 418 27.13 21.75 -0.05
C GLU A 418 26.96 23.09 -0.75
N SER A 419 26.51 24.12 -0.01
CA SER A 419 26.26 25.46 -0.56
C SER A 419 27.52 26.31 -0.79
N TYR A 420 28.69 25.84 -0.33
CA TYR A 420 29.95 26.60 -0.44
C TYR A 420 30.72 26.25 -1.71
N ASP A 421 30.86 27.21 -2.64
CA ASP A 421 31.65 26.99 -3.86
C ASP A 421 33.18 26.97 -3.63
N ASP A 422 33.67 27.59 -2.55
CA ASP A 422 35.09 27.65 -2.20
C ASP A 422 35.33 27.94 -0.70
N THR A 423 36.58 27.77 -0.24
CA THR A 423 37.00 28.07 1.15
C THR A 423 36.76 29.53 1.55
N GLY A 424 36.77 30.48 0.61
CA GLY A 424 36.50 31.89 0.91
C GLY A 424 35.04 32.12 1.29
N ASN A 425 34.10 31.44 0.62
CA ASN A 425 32.68 31.46 0.96
C ASN A 425 32.40 30.77 2.29
N LEU A 426 33.09 29.65 2.58
CA LEU A 426 33.04 28.99 3.89
C LEU A 426 33.50 29.95 5.00
N LEU A 427 34.68 30.57 4.85
CA LEU A 427 35.24 31.52 5.84
C LEU A 427 34.44 32.83 5.98
N ALA A 428 33.53 33.12 5.05
CA ALA A 428 32.60 34.23 5.19
C ALA A 428 31.42 33.92 6.13
N LYS A 429 31.17 32.64 6.41
CA LYS A 429 30.11 32.15 7.31
C LYS A 429 30.69 31.57 8.61
N TRP A 430 31.69 30.73 8.48
CA TRP A 430 32.40 30.09 9.59
C TRP A 430 33.70 30.85 9.90
N ILE A 431 33.95 31.09 11.18
CA ILE A 431 35.09 31.85 11.68
C ILE A 431 36.07 30.88 12.34
N ASP A 432 37.32 30.83 11.88
CA ASP A 432 38.37 29.99 12.44
C ASP A 432 39.39 30.77 13.30
N GLY A 433 40.45 30.06 13.71
CA GLY A 433 41.58 30.52 14.53
C GLY A 433 42.26 31.78 14.04
N SER A 434 42.26 32.02 12.72
CA SER A 434 42.84 33.23 12.14
C SER A 434 42.10 34.50 12.57
N SER A 435 40.81 34.36 12.91
CA SER A 435 39.90 35.47 13.23
C SER A 435 39.44 35.45 14.69
N ASN A 436 39.19 34.27 15.27
CA ASN A 436 38.79 34.12 16.68
C ASN A 436 39.97 33.87 17.64
N ALA A 437 41.21 33.84 17.13
CA ALA A 437 42.45 33.67 17.89
C ALA A 437 42.59 32.31 18.63
N THR A 438 41.98 31.26 18.09
CA THR A 438 42.14 29.86 18.54
C THR A 438 43.10 29.07 17.64
N GLY A 439 43.36 27.80 17.96
CA GLY A 439 44.25 26.93 17.20
C GLY A 439 43.66 26.31 15.92
N SER A 440 42.45 26.72 15.49
CA SER A 440 41.78 26.10 14.34
C SER A 440 42.18 26.71 12.99
N THR A 441 42.09 25.93 11.93
CA THR A 441 42.05 26.41 10.54
C THR A 441 41.01 25.60 9.78
N ILE A 442 40.16 26.26 8.98
CA ILE A 442 39.12 25.55 8.21
C ILE A 442 39.28 25.73 6.71
N SER A 443 38.88 24.73 5.93
CA SER A 443 38.84 24.80 4.47
C SER A 443 37.77 23.88 3.87
N LEU A 444 37.33 24.17 2.65
CA LEU A 444 36.38 23.31 1.94
C LEU A 444 37.07 22.08 1.35
N TYR A 445 36.59 20.89 1.71
CA TYR A 445 37.07 19.63 1.17
C TYR A 445 36.24 19.21 -0.07
N THR A 446 36.66 19.70 -1.23
CA THR A 446 35.94 19.55 -2.52
C THR A 446 35.67 18.13 -3.03
N LEU A 447 36.31 17.09 -2.48
CA LEU A 447 36.06 15.70 -2.89
C LEU A 447 34.90 15.05 -2.13
N GLY A 448 34.42 15.68 -1.06
CA GLY A 448 33.33 15.16 -0.24
C GLY A 448 32.46 16.25 0.37
N ASN A 449 32.51 17.47 -0.20
CA ASN A 449 31.69 18.64 0.17
C ASN A 449 31.57 18.93 1.67
N ALA A 450 32.60 18.58 2.43
CA ALA A 450 32.67 18.74 3.88
C ALA A 450 33.58 19.91 4.28
N MET A 451 33.45 20.38 5.51
CA MET A 451 34.45 21.23 6.14
C MET A 451 35.65 20.40 6.62
N GLN A 452 36.85 20.67 6.09
CA GLN A 452 38.10 20.22 6.69
C GLN A 452 38.46 21.16 7.84
N PHE A 453 38.46 20.64 9.06
CA PHE A 453 38.87 21.33 10.28
C PHE A 453 40.24 20.82 10.73
N GLU A 454 41.22 21.71 10.80
CA GLU A 454 42.51 21.44 11.43
C GLU A 454 42.54 22.05 12.83
N TYR A 455 42.89 21.26 13.84
CA TYR A 455 43.10 21.72 15.22
C TYR A 455 44.58 21.65 15.58
N ASP A 456 45.10 22.69 16.23
CA ASP A 456 46.44 22.70 16.82
C ASP A 456 46.42 23.27 18.24
N ASN A 457 46.33 22.37 19.22
CA ASN A 457 46.34 22.71 20.64
C ASN A 457 47.73 22.56 21.26
N SER A 458 48.79 22.47 20.46
CA SER A 458 50.18 22.38 20.96
C SER A 458 50.72 23.71 21.48
N SER A 459 50.05 24.83 21.18
CA SER A 459 50.45 26.18 21.57
C SER A 459 49.26 27.02 22.05
N ASN A 460 49.55 28.11 22.78
CA ASN A 460 48.53 28.99 23.35
C ASN A 460 47.59 29.52 22.23
N PRO A 461 46.25 29.41 22.39
CA PRO A 461 45.54 29.24 23.66
C PRO A 461 45.24 27.79 24.09
N TRP A 462 45.77 26.78 23.38
CA TRP A 462 45.58 25.34 23.67
C TRP A 462 44.14 24.81 23.54
N TYR A 463 43.34 25.48 22.73
CA TYR A 463 42.07 24.98 22.23
C TYR A 463 41.83 25.56 20.82
N SER A 464 41.00 24.88 20.04
CA SER A 464 40.71 25.22 18.64
C SER A 464 39.20 25.26 18.45
N GLU A 465 38.65 26.34 17.88
CA GLU A 465 37.20 26.46 17.61
C GLU A 465 36.95 27.01 16.20
N ALA A 466 35.96 26.49 15.50
CA ALA A 466 35.33 27.16 14.36
C ALA A 466 33.90 27.56 14.74
N GLU A 467 33.53 28.81 14.49
CA GLU A 467 32.25 29.38 14.94
C GLU A 467 31.35 29.77 13.77
N LEU A 468 30.08 29.41 13.84
CA LEU A 468 29.00 29.86 12.95
C LEU A 468 28.08 30.82 13.71
N ALA A 469 28.02 32.08 13.27
CA ALA A 469 27.10 33.07 13.83
C ALA A 469 25.87 33.25 12.93
N PHE A 470 24.68 33.15 13.50
CA PHE A 470 23.44 33.34 12.76
C PHE A 470 23.11 34.83 12.64
N SER A 471 22.81 35.28 11.41
CA SER A 471 22.43 36.69 11.18
C SER A 471 21.10 37.07 11.85
N THR A 472 20.27 36.07 12.13
CA THR A 472 19.04 36.17 12.92
C THR A 472 19.08 35.02 13.93
N PRO A 473 18.80 35.25 15.22
CA PRO A 473 18.72 34.17 16.20
C PRO A 473 17.74 33.08 15.73
N GLN A 474 18.12 31.83 15.91
CA GLN A 474 17.35 30.66 15.51
C GLN A 474 16.51 30.16 16.70
N ASP A 475 15.25 29.82 16.45
CA ASP A 475 14.39 29.18 17.43
C ASP A 475 14.48 27.66 17.26
N TRP A 476 15.20 26.98 18.15
CA TRP A 476 15.32 25.52 18.17
C TRP A 476 14.42 24.88 19.23
N GLY A 477 13.97 25.64 20.24
CA GLY A 477 13.08 25.19 21.30
C GLY A 477 11.57 25.23 20.96
N GLY A 478 11.17 26.09 20.01
CA GLY A 478 9.81 26.23 19.49
C GLY A 478 9.54 25.41 18.22
N VAL A 479 10.58 24.84 17.61
CA VAL A 479 10.48 23.84 16.53
C VAL A 479 10.31 22.44 17.14
N VAL A 480 9.81 21.46 16.39
CA VAL A 480 9.71 20.05 16.84
C VAL A 480 11.07 19.39 17.16
N SER A 481 12.18 20.10 16.99
CA SER A 481 13.54 19.61 17.22
C SER A 481 13.80 19.29 18.70
N LYS A 482 14.49 18.19 18.94
CA LYS A 482 14.93 17.66 20.24
C LYS A 482 16.41 17.28 20.25
N ALA A 483 16.97 16.92 19.10
CA ALA A 483 18.38 16.62 18.95
C ALA A 483 19.05 17.50 17.90
N ILE A 484 20.38 17.62 18.02
CA ILE A 484 21.27 18.04 16.94
C ILE A 484 22.24 16.89 16.64
N SER A 485 22.49 16.63 15.36
CA SER A 485 23.44 15.62 14.91
C SER A 485 24.54 16.24 14.07
N LEU A 486 25.76 15.76 14.26
CA LEU A 486 26.92 16.14 13.47
C LEU A 486 27.52 14.89 12.82
N ARG A 487 27.76 14.97 11.50
CA ARG A 487 28.50 13.92 10.80
C ARG A 487 29.97 14.31 10.72
N PHE A 488 30.87 13.40 11.09
CA PHE A 488 32.30 13.72 11.09
C PHE A 488 33.18 12.50 10.84
N ARG A 489 34.42 12.73 10.38
CA ARG A 489 35.42 11.70 10.14
C ARG A 489 36.80 12.17 10.59
N GLY A 490 37.43 11.37 11.43
CA GLY A 490 38.80 11.59 11.91
C GLY A 490 39.87 11.01 10.97
N LEU A 491 41.12 11.05 11.43
CA LEU A 491 42.26 10.42 10.75
C LEU A 491 43.14 9.66 11.75
N PRO A 492 43.71 8.48 11.41
CA PRO A 492 44.41 7.62 12.38
C PRO A 492 45.62 8.25 13.08
N ASN A 493 46.23 9.26 12.43
CA ASN A 493 47.42 9.97 12.89
C ASN A 493 47.12 11.20 13.74
N ASN A 494 45.85 11.52 13.98
CA ASN A 494 45.45 12.63 14.81
C ASN A 494 45.92 12.45 16.27
N GLY A 495 46.34 13.55 16.90
CA GLY A 495 46.58 13.59 18.34
C GLY A 495 45.27 13.50 19.11
N ASN A 496 45.25 12.79 20.24
CA ASN A 496 44.05 12.66 21.06
C ASN A 496 43.60 14.02 21.59
N GLU A 497 42.34 14.37 21.38
CA GLU A 497 41.80 15.67 21.79
C GLU A 497 40.28 15.60 21.99
N GLN A 498 39.78 16.30 23.01
CA GLN A 498 38.36 16.31 23.34
C GLN A 498 37.56 17.13 22.31
N ILE A 499 36.64 16.49 21.58
CA ILE A 499 35.70 17.20 20.71
C ILE A 499 34.54 17.74 21.56
N TYR A 500 34.09 18.96 21.29
CA TYR A 500 32.88 19.53 21.86
C TYR A 500 32.09 20.36 20.85
N LEU A 501 30.78 20.48 21.09
CA LEU A 501 29.90 21.41 20.42
C LEU A 501 29.47 22.46 21.44
N LEU A 502 29.48 23.72 21.06
CA LEU A 502 29.05 24.84 21.89
C LEU A 502 27.90 25.58 21.22
N LEU A 503 26.85 25.87 21.98
CA LEU A 503 25.76 26.75 21.60
C LEU A 503 25.74 27.99 22.49
N SER A 504 25.38 29.13 21.90
CA SER A 504 25.25 30.41 22.59
C SER A 504 23.98 31.12 22.15
N ASP A 505 23.26 31.66 23.13
CA ASP A 505 22.07 32.50 22.91
C ASP A 505 22.34 34.01 23.07
N GLY A 506 23.61 34.37 23.28
CA GLY A 506 24.09 35.73 23.52
C GLY A 506 24.24 36.08 25.01
N ASP A 507 23.52 35.39 25.89
CA ASP A 507 23.55 35.58 27.34
C ASP A 507 24.32 34.45 28.05
N ALA A 508 24.15 33.20 27.59
CA ALA A 508 24.77 31.97 28.09
C ALA A 508 25.52 31.22 26.98
N ASN A 509 26.51 30.41 27.38
CA ASN A 509 27.17 29.45 26.50
C ASN A 509 27.08 28.07 27.16
N GLY A 510 26.61 27.06 26.43
CA GLY A 510 26.60 25.67 26.86
C GLY A 510 27.47 24.85 25.94
N ALA A 511 28.28 23.94 26.49
CA ALA A 511 29.13 23.05 25.72
C ALA A 511 28.85 21.59 26.07
N VAL A 512 28.66 20.76 25.05
CA VAL A 512 28.52 19.30 25.18
C VAL A 512 29.77 18.65 24.61
N LYS A 513 30.35 17.69 25.35
CA LYS A 513 31.60 17.00 25.00
C LYS A 513 31.27 15.61 24.46
N LEU A 514 31.92 15.21 23.38
CA LEU A 514 31.78 13.85 22.86
C LEU A 514 32.50 12.85 23.79
N ASP A 515 31.78 11.86 24.31
CA ASP A 515 32.33 10.91 25.30
C ASP A 515 33.53 10.10 24.80
N ASP A 516 33.55 9.73 23.51
CA ASP A 516 34.70 9.04 22.93
C ASP A 516 35.83 10.01 22.59
N VAL A 517 36.80 10.07 23.50
CA VAL A 517 38.02 10.88 23.34
C VAL A 517 38.87 10.48 22.12
N ASN A 518 38.73 9.26 21.60
CA ASN A 518 39.47 8.79 20.42
C ASN A 518 38.74 9.05 19.10
N ALA A 519 37.51 9.60 19.11
CA ALA A 519 36.68 9.74 17.91
C ALA A 519 37.37 10.52 16.78
N ALA A 520 38.27 11.46 17.11
CA ALA A 520 39.09 12.19 16.15
C ALA A 520 40.09 11.31 15.37
N ARG A 521 40.34 10.07 15.81
CA ARG A 521 41.30 9.13 15.20
C ARG A 521 40.64 8.06 14.33
N GLU A 522 39.32 8.00 14.34
CA GLU A 522 38.56 7.00 13.59
C GLU A 522 38.43 7.42 12.12
N ASP A 523 39.01 6.60 11.23
CA ASP A 523 39.00 6.82 9.78
C ASP A 523 37.72 6.30 9.11
N ALA A 524 36.58 6.61 9.75
CA ALA A 524 35.25 6.28 9.28
C ALA A 524 34.33 7.47 9.54
N TRP A 525 33.31 7.64 8.69
CA TRP A 525 32.25 8.59 8.97
C TRP A 525 31.45 8.13 10.18
N GLN A 526 31.31 9.02 11.14
CA GLN A 526 30.61 8.85 12.40
C GLN A 526 29.47 9.86 12.47
N ILE A 527 28.45 9.54 13.26
CA ILE A 527 27.38 10.46 13.62
C ILE A 527 27.49 10.69 15.12
N TRP A 528 27.49 11.95 15.53
CA TRP A 528 27.37 12.35 16.92
C TRP A 528 26.03 13.01 17.13
N ASP A 529 25.16 12.33 17.88
CA ASP A 529 23.85 12.84 18.27
C ASP A 529 23.92 13.45 19.67
N ILE A 530 23.31 14.62 19.84
CA ILE A 530 23.29 15.38 21.10
C ILE A 530 21.84 15.76 21.43
N ASP A 531 21.41 15.53 22.66
CA ASP A 531 20.15 16.06 23.18
C ASP A 531 20.28 17.59 23.37
N LEU A 532 19.38 18.36 22.75
CA LEU A 532 19.40 19.81 22.86
C LEU A 532 19.20 20.28 24.31
N GLU A 533 18.51 19.49 25.14
CA GLU A 533 18.28 19.84 26.55
C GLU A 533 19.59 19.86 27.36
N GLU A 534 20.66 19.17 26.93
CA GLU A 534 21.99 19.27 27.57
C GLU A 534 22.57 20.70 27.52
N PHE A 535 22.17 21.50 26.52
CA PHE A 535 22.50 22.92 26.46
C PHE A 535 21.52 23.75 27.32
N GLY A 536 20.24 23.37 27.35
CA GLY A 536 19.21 24.00 28.18
C GLY A 536 19.51 23.89 29.68
N ASP A 537 20.02 22.74 30.12
CA ASP A 537 20.51 22.49 31.49
C ASP A 537 21.70 23.39 31.87
N GLN A 538 22.42 23.92 30.88
CA GLN A 538 23.48 24.92 31.01
C GLN A 538 22.97 26.36 30.83
N GLU A 539 21.66 26.56 31.00
CA GLU A 539 20.95 27.85 30.93
C GLU A 539 20.90 28.49 29.52
N VAL A 540 21.24 27.76 28.45
CA VAL A 540 21.11 28.26 27.07
C VAL A 540 19.64 28.29 26.65
N ASN A 541 19.13 29.45 26.24
CA ASN A 541 17.79 29.57 25.69
C ASN A 541 17.73 29.02 24.26
N LEU A 542 17.27 27.77 24.13
CA LEU A 542 17.09 27.08 22.86
C LEU A 542 16.16 27.80 21.86
N ALA A 543 15.31 28.73 22.31
CA ALA A 543 14.47 29.53 21.42
C ALA A 543 15.18 30.76 20.82
N ASN A 544 16.46 30.99 21.16
CA ASN A 544 17.22 32.16 20.72
C ASN A 544 18.70 31.83 20.45
N ILE A 545 18.99 30.78 19.68
CA ILE A 545 20.38 30.41 19.37
C ILE A 545 21.00 31.43 18.41
N GLU A 546 22.03 32.13 18.88
CA GLU A 546 22.76 33.14 18.09
C GLU A 546 24.02 32.59 17.44
N LYS A 547 24.65 31.57 18.06
CA LYS A 547 25.92 31.02 17.60
C LYS A 547 26.07 29.54 17.92
N LEU A 548 26.74 28.82 17.02
CA LEU A 548 27.23 27.46 17.19
C LEU A 548 28.76 27.46 17.03
N ALA A 549 29.48 26.64 17.79
CA ALA A 549 30.91 26.42 17.58
C ALA A 549 31.28 24.94 17.72
N ILE A 550 32.13 24.46 16.81
CA ILE A 550 32.76 23.14 16.89
C ILE A 550 34.16 23.34 17.46
N GLY A 551 34.51 22.60 18.50
CA GLY A 551 35.74 22.81 19.25
C GLY A 551 36.52 21.55 19.58
N PHE A 552 37.83 21.74 19.76
CA PHE A 552 38.79 20.73 20.20
C PHE A 552 39.55 21.25 21.43
N GLY A 553 39.59 20.47 22.50
CA GLY A 553 40.20 20.81 23.79
C GLY A 553 39.16 21.18 24.86
N ASP A 554 39.54 22.10 25.75
CA ASP A 554 38.64 22.63 26.78
C ASP A 554 38.80 24.16 26.83
N ARG A 555 37.77 24.88 26.39
CA ARG A 555 37.77 26.35 26.35
C ARG A 555 37.82 26.99 27.73
N ASP A 556 37.14 26.39 28.71
CA ASP A 556 37.02 26.95 30.06
C ASP A 556 38.22 26.60 30.93
N ASN A 557 38.95 25.55 30.57
CA ASN A 557 40.21 25.16 31.20
C ASN A 557 41.27 24.71 30.16
N PRO A 558 41.84 25.64 29.36
CA PRO A 558 42.75 25.26 28.28
C PRO A 558 44.06 24.64 28.76
N GLN A 559 44.42 23.50 28.18
CA GLN A 559 45.64 22.73 28.49
C GLN A 559 46.31 22.30 27.19
N ALA A 560 47.64 22.27 27.17
CA ALA A 560 48.38 21.82 25.99
C ALA A 560 47.94 20.42 25.55
N GLY A 561 47.59 20.28 24.28
CA GLY A 561 46.93 19.11 23.71
C GLY A 561 47.52 18.67 22.36
N GLY A 562 46.70 17.94 21.61
CA GLY A 562 47.08 17.35 20.32
C GLY A 562 46.89 18.29 19.13
N SER A 563 47.23 17.79 17.95
CA SER A 563 46.87 18.41 16.68
C SER A 563 46.44 17.35 15.67
N GLY A 564 45.64 17.74 14.69
CA GLY A 564 45.09 16.83 13.70
C GLY A 564 44.09 17.47 12.75
N THR A 565 43.48 16.63 11.90
CA THR A 565 42.48 17.04 10.90
C THR A 565 41.23 16.19 11.02
N VAL A 566 40.08 16.82 11.14
CA VAL A 566 38.76 16.17 11.16
C VAL A 566 37.89 16.79 10.07
N TYR A 567 37.15 15.97 9.35
CA TYR A 567 36.16 16.43 8.37
C TYR A 567 34.79 16.46 9.05
N PHE A 568 34.08 17.58 8.94
CA PHE A 568 32.71 17.74 9.41
C PHE A 568 31.79 17.95 8.22
N ASP A 569 30.67 17.26 8.24
CA ASP A 569 29.62 17.27 7.24
C ASP A 569 28.26 17.32 7.96
N ASP A 570 27.16 17.50 7.23
CA ASP A 570 25.76 17.43 7.71
C ASP A 570 25.54 17.79 9.20
N ILE A 571 25.24 19.05 9.50
CA ILE A 571 24.75 19.50 10.81
C ILE A 571 23.24 19.66 10.72
N ILE A 572 22.49 18.76 11.36
CA ILE A 572 21.04 18.65 11.19
C ILE A 572 20.35 18.60 12.55
N LEU A 573 19.23 19.33 12.67
CA LEU A 573 18.33 19.21 13.82
C LEU A 573 17.33 18.09 13.57
N TYR A 574 16.92 17.37 14.61
CA TYR A 574 15.98 16.26 14.53
C TYR A 574 14.91 16.34 15.63
N PRO A 575 13.68 15.85 15.41
CA PRO A 575 12.77 15.61 16.53
C PRO A 575 13.26 14.43 17.39
N ALA A 576 12.51 14.14 18.46
CA ALA A 576 12.63 12.84 19.12
C ALA A 576 12.32 11.74 18.10
N ARG A 577 13.20 10.75 17.99
CA ARG A 577 13.17 9.74 16.92
C ARG A 577 13.55 8.37 17.46
N CYS A 578 13.16 7.35 16.72
CA CYS A 578 13.51 5.97 17.02
C CYS A 578 14.98 5.70 16.65
N LEU A 579 15.82 5.46 17.66
CA LEU A 579 17.23 5.09 17.47
C LEU A 579 17.45 3.68 18.00
N THR A 580 18.01 2.80 17.17
CA THR A 580 18.18 1.37 17.48
C THR A 580 18.99 1.11 18.75
N ILE A 581 19.93 2.01 19.09
CA ILE A 581 20.75 1.89 20.30
C ILE A 581 19.98 2.19 21.60
N TYR A 582 18.80 2.83 21.50
CA TYR A 582 17.92 3.18 22.63
C TYR A 582 16.62 2.37 22.63
N GLN A 583 16.44 1.45 21.66
CA GLN A 583 15.28 0.56 21.62
C GLN A 583 15.25 -0.37 22.83
N SER A 584 14.06 -0.54 23.40
CA SER A 584 13.82 -1.53 24.43
C SER A 584 13.90 -2.93 23.81
N GLY A 585 14.49 -3.90 24.50
CA GLY A 585 14.42 -5.31 24.07
C GLY A 585 13.01 -5.91 24.10
N LEU A 586 12.01 -5.13 24.54
CA LEU A 586 10.59 -5.48 24.54
C LEU A 586 9.81 -4.85 23.37
N ASP A 587 10.44 -3.95 22.60
CA ASP A 587 9.94 -3.51 21.30
C ASP A 587 10.37 -4.58 20.28
N LEU A 588 9.47 -5.51 19.99
CA LEU A 588 9.73 -6.73 19.22
C LEU A 588 9.54 -6.52 17.71
N ASN A 589 8.84 -5.45 17.31
CA ASN A 589 8.66 -5.06 15.91
C ASN A 589 9.55 -3.88 15.48
N ASN A 590 10.35 -3.31 16.40
CA ASN A 590 11.27 -2.20 16.20
C ASN A 590 10.58 -0.91 15.73
N ASP A 591 9.37 -0.62 16.23
CA ASP A 591 8.65 0.63 15.94
C ASP A 591 8.77 1.69 17.07
N CYS A 592 9.59 1.39 18.09
CA CYS A 592 9.82 2.17 19.30
C CYS A 592 8.63 2.29 20.25
N VAL A 593 7.48 1.68 19.96
CA VAL A 593 6.28 1.74 20.78
C VAL A 593 5.86 0.34 21.20
N ILE A 594 5.89 0.07 22.50
CA ILE A 594 5.46 -1.24 23.00
C ILE A 594 3.93 -1.29 23.02
N ASP A 595 3.31 -1.98 22.06
CA ASP A 595 1.85 -2.03 21.92
C ASP A 595 1.31 -3.40 21.46
N TYR A 596 0.13 -3.43 20.84
CA TYR A 596 -0.49 -4.68 20.44
C TYR A 596 0.23 -5.33 19.26
N GLN A 597 1.03 -4.60 18.50
CA GLN A 597 1.80 -5.12 17.40
C GLN A 597 2.94 -5.99 17.95
N ASP A 598 3.60 -5.59 19.04
CA ASP A 598 4.57 -6.46 19.74
C ASP A 598 3.91 -7.71 20.33
N LEU A 599 2.71 -7.55 20.89
CA LEU A 599 1.94 -8.69 21.36
C LEU A 599 1.60 -9.65 20.21
N SER A 600 1.31 -9.13 19.02
CA SER A 600 1.03 -9.94 17.84
C SER A 600 2.25 -10.75 17.41
N VAL A 601 3.46 -10.21 17.61
CA VAL A 601 4.74 -10.91 17.37
C VAL A 601 4.89 -12.07 18.34
N ILE A 602 4.71 -11.86 19.66
CA ILE A 602 4.69 -12.97 20.64
C ILE A 602 3.59 -13.99 20.31
N GLY A 603 2.45 -13.51 19.81
CA GLY A 603 1.30 -14.32 19.44
C GLY A 603 1.58 -15.36 18.35
N GLN A 604 2.57 -15.14 17.48
CA GLN A 604 2.96 -16.10 16.44
C GLN A 604 3.49 -17.40 17.05
N ASP A 605 4.16 -17.28 18.19
CA ASP A 605 4.88 -18.35 18.86
C ASP A 605 4.20 -18.77 20.19
N TRP A 606 2.95 -18.35 20.37
CA TRP A 606 2.19 -18.58 21.60
C TRP A 606 2.06 -20.06 21.94
N LEU A 607 2.36 -20.42 23.19
CA LEU A 607 2.39 -21.79 23.72
C LEU A 607 3.48 -22.69 23.14
N MET A 608 4.42 -22.15 22.36
CA MET A 608 5.63 -22.90 22.06
C MET A 608 6.42 -23.15 23.34
N SER A 609 7.05 -24.32 23.41
CA SER A 609 7.90 -24.71 24.53
C SER A 609 9.12 -25.45 24.02
N ASP A 610 10.17 -25.51 24.84
CA ASP A 610 11.25 -26.45 24.62
C ASP A 610 10.67 -27.86 24.43
N TYR A 611 11.34 -28.64 23.60
CA TYR A 611 10.87 -29.97 23.27
C TYR A 611 12.01 -30.97 23.19
N ASN A 612 11.65 -32.23 23.35
CA ASN A 612 12.58 -33.34 23.21
C ASN A 612 12.49 -33.90 21.80
N VAL A 613 13.65 -34.10 21.18
CA VAL A 613 13.79 -34.75 19.88
C VAL A 613 14.26 -36.16 20.12
N ILE A 614 13.49 -37.14 19.64
CA ILE A 614 13.87 -38.55 19.66
C ILE A 614 14.43 -38.90 18.28
N ALA A 615 15.62 -39.48 18.25
CA ALA A 615 16.32 -39.84 17.03
C ALA A 615 15.51 -40.84 16.17
N VAL A 616 15.51 -40.62 14.85
CA VAL A 616 14.90 -41.50 13.84
C VAL A 616 15.91 -41.73 12.73
N GLU A 617 16.08 -42.97 12.30
CA GLU A 617 17.05 -43.30 11.24
C GLU A 617 16.69 -42.61 9.90
N PRO A 618 17.66 -41.93 9.24
CA PRO A 618 17.48 -41.37 7.91
C PRO A 618 17.17 -42.43 6.84
N ASN A 619 16.55 -42.02 5.74
CA ASN A 619 16.35 -42.87 4.57
C ASN A 619 17.64 -42.97 3.74
N ASP A 620 18.42 -44.02 3.99
CA ASP A 620 19.66 -44.30 3.27
C ASP A 620 19.49 -44.47 1.74
N ASN A 621 18.27 -44.71 1.22
CA ASN A 621 18.06 -44.74 -0.23
C ASN A 621 18.19 -43.35 -0.89
N ARG A 622 18.15 -42.29 -0.09
CA ARG A 622 18.30 -40.90 -0.49
C ARG A 622 19.67 -40.31 -0.09
N LEU A 623 20.59 -41.16 0.38
CA LEU A 623 21.99 -40.84 0.63
C LEU A 623 22.76 -40.92 -0.69
N LEU A 624 23.29 -39.79 -1.15
CA LEU A 624 24.04 -39.71 -2.40
C LEU A 624 25.50 -40.12 -2.22
N VAL A 625 26.13 -39.65 -1.13
CA VAL A 625 27.55 -39.83 -0.88
C VAL A 625 27.83 -39.95 0.60
N HIS A 626 28.76 -40.82 0.98
CA HIS A 626 29.26 -40.97 2.34
C HIS A 626 30.78 -41.18 2.36
N TYR A 627 31.53 -40.16 2.74
CA TYR A 627 32.97 -40.25 2.98
C TYR A 627 33.24 -40.40 4.48
N LYS A 628 33.64 -41.60 4.89
CA LYS A 628 34.09 -41.85 6.28
C LYS A 628 35.48 -41.33 6.58
N PHE A 629 36.29 -41.05 5.55
CA PHE A 629 37.69 -40.65 5.71
C PHE A 629 38.55 -41.63 6.56
N ASP A 630 38.23 -42.92 6.48
CA ASP A 630 38.91 -44.02 7.19
C ASP A 630 40.19 -44.52 6.50
N GLU A 631 40.57 -43.93 5.36
CA GLU A 631 41.77 -44.34 4.64
C GLU A 631 43.04 -44.09 5.47
N ILE A 632 44.10 -44.86 5.16
CA ILE A 632 45.37 -44.78 5.88
C ILE A 632 46.49 -44.07 5.09
N SER A 633 46.26 -43.82 3.79
CA SER A 633 47.21 -43.16 2.87
C SER A 633 46.57 -42.98 1.49
N GLY A 634 47.07 -42.00 0.72
CA GLY A 634 46.77 -41.83 -0.70
C GLY A 634 45.88 -40.63 -1.00
N THR A 635 45.52 -40.46 -2.27
CA THR A 635 44.82 -39.28 -2.80
C THR A 635 43.33 -39.53 -3.07
N ILE A 636 42.74 -40.55 -2.46
CA ILE A 636 41.35 -40.97 -2.72
C ILE A 636 40.65 -41.11 -1.38
N ALA A 637 39.54 -40.39 -1.20
CA ALA A 637 38.56 -40.64 -0.16
C ALA A 637 37.44 -41.48 -0.79
N ASN A 638 37.21 -42.69 -0.27
CA ASN A 638 36.21 -43.58 -0.84
C ASN A 638 34.81 -43.15 -0.41
N ASP A 639 33.89 -43.18 -1.37
CA ASP A 639 32.46 -43.03 -1.13
C ASP A 639 31.87 -44.41 -0.82
N GLU A 640 31.33 -44.58 0.40
CA GLU A 640 30.76 -45.84 0.87
C GLU A 640 29.46 -46.21 0.14
N THR A 641 28.77 -45.25 -0.50
CA THR A 641 27.63 -45.55 -1.38
C THR A 641 28.10 -46.13 -2.73
N GLY A 642 29.39 -45.95 -3.06
CA GLY A 642 30.10 -46.57 -4.16
C GLY A 642 30.06 -45.82 -5.49
N SER A 643 29.56 -44.57 -5.54
CA SER A 643 29.28 -43.88 -6.80
C SER A 643 30.21 -42.71 -7.10
N TYR A 644 30.77 -42.04 -6.09
CA TYR A 644 31.46 -40.76 -6.28
C TYR A 644 32.69 -40.59 -5.37
N ASN A 645 33.74 -41.41 -5.52
CA ASN A 645 34.99 -41.21 -4.78
C ASN A 645 35.56 -39.79 -4.96
N ALA A 646 35.98 -39.16 -3.87
CA ALA A 646 36.59 -37.84 -3.89
C ALA A 646 38.12 -37.91 -4.05
N THR A 647 38.68 -36.86 -4.66
CA THR A 647 40.12 -36.75 -4.88
C THR A 647 40.73 -35.82 -3.83
N VAL A 648 41.61 -36.34 -3.00
CA VAL A 648 42.44 -35.55 -2.08
C VAL A 648 43.64 -35.01 -2.87
N ASP A 649 43.91 -33.71 -2.79
CA ASP A 649 45.06 -33.11 -3.47
C ASP A 649 46.37 -33.78 -3.03
N ALA A 650 47.39 -33.77 -3.90
CA ALA A 650 48.64 -34.50 -3.67
C ALA A 650 49.36 -34.13 -2.35
N ASN A 651 49.21 -32.88 -1.89
CA ASN A 651 49.77 -32.42 -0.62
C ASN A 651 49.09 -33.09 0.60
N GLY A 652 47.84 -33.53 0.46
CA GLY A 652 47.08 -34.22 1.51
C GLY A 652 47.22 -35.74 1.50
N ALA A 653 48.08 -36.32 0.65
CA ALA A 653 48.15 -37.78 0.47
C ALA A 653 48.54 -38.55 1.75
N ASP A 654 49.25 -37.90 2.67
CA ASP A 654 49.68 -38.46 3.96
C ASP A 654 48.93 -37.83 5.16
N ALA A 655 47.82 -37.12 4.90
CA ALA A 655 47.09 -36.33 5.89
C ALA A 655 45.99 -37.11 6.64
N TRP A 656 46.00 -38.43 6.52
CA TRP A 656 45.05 -39.33 7.14
C TRP A 656 45.40 -39.56 8.62
N ASP A 657 44.43 -39.36 9.52
CA ASP A 657 44.62 -39.45 10.96
C ASP A 657 43.72 -40.56 11.54
N PRO A 658 44.26 -41.56 12.25
CA PRO A 658 43.46 -42.67 12.80
C PRO A 658 42.59 -42.28 14.01
N CYS A 659 42.63 -41.03 14.46
CA CYS A 659 41.84 -40.51 15.57
C CYS A 659 40.70 -39.61 15.07
N GLY A 660 39.76 -40.22 14.35
CA GLY A 660 38.50 -39.62 13.91
C GLY A 660 37.43 -39.51 15.00
N TYR A 661 36.26 -39.03 14.61
CA TYR A 661 35.04 -39.12 15.40
C TYR A 661 34.52 -40.56 15.42
N ASP A 662 34.42 -41.21 14.25
CA ASP A 662 34.03 -42.62 14.10
C ASP A 662 34.99 -43.36 13.16
N GLY A 663 36.16 -43.74 13.68
CA GLY A 663 37.22 -44.37 12.90
C GLY A 663 38.41 -43.44 12.68
N GLY A 664 38.90 -43.39 11.44
CA GLY A 664 39.88 -42.43 10.96
C GLY A 664 39.23 -41.10 10.56
N CYS A 665 40.03 -40.13 10.17
CA CYS A 665 39.56 -38.85 9.63
C CYS A 665 40.62 -38.22 8.73
N LEU A 666 40.28 -37.11 8.07
CA LEU A 666 41.23 -36.33 7.27
C LEU A 666 41.63 -35.05 8.00
N TYR A 667 42.94 -34.88 8.24
CA TYR A 667 43.50 -33.69 8.87
C TYR A 667 43.96 -32.66 7.84
N PHE A 668 43.23 -31.56 7.72
CA PHE A 668 43.61 -30.43 6.90
C PHE A 668 44.64 -29.56 7.64
N ASP A 669 45.83 -29.41 7.06
CA ASP A 669 46.95 -28.63 7.62
C ASP A 669 47.01 -27.19 7.07
N GLY A 670 46.03 -26.82 6.23
CA GLY A 670 45.98 -25.52 5.57
C GLY A 670 46.79 -25.46 4.26
N THR A 671 47.09 -26.60 3.63
CA THR A 671 47.84 -26.64 2.35
C THR A 671 47.14 -27.34 1.19
N PHE A 672 45.96 -27.93 1.42
CA PHE A 672 45.30 -28.79 0.45
C PHE A 672 43.77 -28.77 0.55
N SER A 673 43.11 -29.21 -0.51
CA SER A 673 41.65 -29.38 -0.59
C SER A 673 41.27 -30.82 -1.00
N VAL A 674 40.00 -31.16 -0.84
CA VAL A 674 39.41 -32.39 -1.38
C VAL A 674 38.38 -32.03 -2.44
N SER A 675 38.38 -32.74 -3.57
CA SER A 675 37.49 -32.50 -4.71
C SER A 675 36.43 -33.59 -4.80
N ILE A 676 35.17 -33.20 -4.64
CA ILE A 676 34.00 -34.04 -4.86
C ILE A 676 33.63 -33.97 -6.36
N PRO A 677 33.41 -35.10 -7.05
CA PRO A 677 32.98 -35.10 -8.45
C PRO A 677 31.61 -34.42 -8.63
N SER A 678 31.41 -33.75 -9.76
CA SER A 678 30.17 -33.00 -10.02
C SER A 678 28.90 -33.84 -10.05
N GLY A 679 29.01 -35.15 -10.27
CA GLY A 679 27.86 -36.06 -10.23
C GLY A 679 27.28 -36.26 -8.83
N ALA A 680 28.01 -35.93 -7.77
CA ALA A 680 27.58 -36.14 -6.38
C ALA A 680 26.33 -35.35 -5.99
N PHE A 681 26.05 -34.24 -6.69
CA PHE A 681 24.88 -33.39 -6.45
C PHE A 681 23.83 -33.50 -7.58
N ALA A 682 24.03 -34.36 -8.59
CA ALA A 682 23.18 -34.36 -9.79
C ALA A 682 21.70 -34.69 -9.52
N ALA A 683 21.39 -35.33 -8.39
CA ALA A 683 20.03 -35.66 -7.96
C ALA A 683 19.39 -34.58 -7.07
N VAL A 684 20.14 -33.54 -6.68
CA VAL A 684 19.64 -32.45 -5.85
C VAL A 684 18.79 -31.52 -6.70
N ASP A 685 17.52 -31.42 -6.32
CA ASP A 685 16.55 -30.43 -6.80
C ASP A 685 16.09 -29.59 -5.62
N GLU A 686 14.81 -29.59 -5.24
CA GLU A 686 14.22 -28.73 -4.20
C GLU A 686 14.82 -28.93 -2.80
N GLU A 687 15.44 -30.08 -2.53
CA GLU A 687 15.88 -30.47 -1.19
C GLU A 687 17.36 -30.85 -1.13
N LEU A 688 18.05 -30.53 -0.03
CA LEU A 688 19.45 -30.85 0.19
C LEU A 688 19.75 -31.03 1.68
N THR A 689 20.55 -32.04 2.02
CA THR A 689 21.25 -32.08 3.30
C THR A 689 22.74 -32.39 3.13
N VAL A 690 23.60 -31.63 3.81
CA VAL A 690 25.03 -31.92 3.96
C VAL A 690 25.36 -32.04 5.45
N SER A 691 25.93 -33.17 5.85
CA SER A 691 26.29 -33.47 7.24
C SER A 691 27.78 -33.80 7.34
N MET A 692 28.46 -33.33 8.39
CA MET A 692 29.86 -33.69 8.64
C MET A 692 30.24 -33.47 10.10
N TRP A 693 31.25 -34.22 10.57
CA TRP A 693 31.91 -33.98 11.84
C TRP A 693 33.16 -33.13 11.62
N ILE A 694 33.35 -32.11 12.46
CA ILE A 694 34.46 -31.16 12.35
C ILE A 694 35.12 -30.98 13.72
N ASN A 695 36.45 -31.02 13.74
CA ASN A 695 37.28 -30.59 14.86
C ASN A 695 38.22 -29.47 14.39
N ALA A 696 37.81 -28.23 14.61
CA ALA A 696 38.50 -27.05 14.12
C ALA A 696 39.66 -26.62 15.02
N ASP A 697 40.75 -26.15 14.41
CA ASP A 697 41.79 -25.41 15.12
C ASP A 697 41.24 -24.04 15.56
N VAL A 698 41.59 -23.61 16.78
CA VAL A 698 41.16 -22.33 17.35
C VAL A 698 41.52 -21.14 16.46
N ASN A 699 42.67 -21.18 15.78
CA ASN A 699 43.10 -20.11 14.88
C ASN A 699 42.21 -20.03 13.63
N THR A 700 41.70 -21.17 13.15
CA THR A 700 40.74 -21.20 12.02
C THR A 700 39.44 -20.52 12.38
N MET A 701 38.98 -20.67 13.63
CA MET A 701 37.75 -20.05 14.12
C MET A 701 37.93 -18.55 14.37
N LEU A 702 39.08 -18.14 14.90
CA LEU A 702 39.42 -16.74 15.18
C LEU A 702 39.70 -15.91 13.91
N ASP A 703 40.39 -16.48 12.92
CA ASP A 703 40.72 -15.79 11.66
C ASP A 703 39.50 -15.50 10.77
N ARG A 704 38.35 -16.15 11.05
CA ARG A 704 37.14 -16.09 10.20
C ARG A 704 35.90 -15.50 10.88
N LEU A 705 36.09 -14.65 11.88
CA LEU A 705 35.03 -13.91 12.56
C LEU A 705 34.01 -14.81 13.27
N ALA A 706 34.41 -16.00 13.75
CA ALA A 706 33.59 -16.90 14.56
C ALA A 706 32.14 -17.07 14.04
N LYS A 707 31.96 -17.49 12.78
CA LYS A 707 30.62 -17.73 12.20
C LYS A 707 30.58 -18.97 11.32
N VAL A 708 29.43 -19.64 11.30
CA VAL A 708 29.07 -20.66 10.31
C VAL A 708 28.16 -20.04 9.28
N GLN A 709 28.41 -20.31 8.00
CA GLN A 709 27.62 -19.76 6.91
C GLN A 709 27.21 -20.87 5.95
N PHE A 710 25.93 -20.88 5.61
CA PHE A 710 25.35 -21.75 4.60
C PHE A 710 24.75 -20.89 3.49
N ARG A 711 25.13 -21.16 2.24
CA ARG A 711 24.66 -20.42 1.06
C ARG A 711 24.24 -21.40 -0.03
N THR A 712 23.20 -21.04 -0.77
CA THR A 712 22.70 -21.82 -1.92
C THR A 712 22.08 -20.90 -2.96
N GLY A 713 22.29 -21.17 -4.25
CA GLY A 713 21.75 -20.36 -5.35
C GLY A 713 22.81 -20.00 -6.38
N PRO A 714 22.44 -19.29 -7.45
CA PRO A 714 23.37 -18.81 -8.47
C PRO A 714 24.31 -17.71 -7.94
N ASP A 715 25.50 -17.59 -8.53
CA ASP A 715 26.45 -16.50 -8.22
C ASP A 715 25.82 -15.13 -8.56
N GLY A 716 25.63 -14.24 -7.57
CA GLY A 716 24.97 -12.93 -7.76
C GLY A 716 24.30 -12.38 -6.50
N GLU A 717 23.22 -11.60 -6.65
CA GLU A 717 22.40 -11.10 -5.53
C GLU A 717 21.21 -12.02 -5.17
N ASP A 718 20.86 -12.98 -6.03
CA ASP A 718 19.70 -13.87 -5.88
C ASP A 718 20.04 -15.23 -5.20
N TYR A 719 20.82 -15.22 -4.11
CA TYR A 719 21.15 -16.45 -3.36
C TYR A 719 20.59 -16.44 -1.94
N ASP A 720 20.15 -17.61 -1.48
CA ASP A 720 19.75 -17.80 -0.09
C ASP A 720 20.98 -17.94 0.80
N ARG A 721 20.89 -17.31 1.96
CA ARG A 721 21.97 -17.27 2.95
C ARG A 721 21.42 -17.46 4.35
N LEU A 722 22.12 -18.27 5.14
CA LEU A 722 21.91 -18.42 6.57
C LEU A 722 23.27 -18.30 7.28
N ASN A 723 23.33 -17.42 8.28
CA ASN A 723 24.52 -17.23 9.12
C ASN A 723 24.18 -17.62 10.55
N TRP A 724 25.10 -18.31 11.21
CA TRP A 724 25.09 -18.55 12.64
C TRP A 724 26.36 -17.95 13.24
N SER A 725 26.20 -16.94 14.11
CA SER A 725 27.29 -16.36 14.87
C SER A 725 27.66 -17.25 16.04
N ILE A 726 28.95 -17.41 16.29
CA ILE A 726 29.51 -18.18 17.40
C ILE A 726 30.05 -17.19 18.42
N ASP A 727 29.44 -17.17 19.61
CA ASP A 727 29.75 -16.18 20.64
C ASP A 727 31.17 -16.31 21.21
N ASP A 728 31.66 -17.54 21.38
CA ASP A 728 33.04 -17.83 21.75
C ASP A 728 33.64 -18.94 20.88
N ALA A 729 34.58 -18.56 20.00
CA ALA A 729 35.33 -19.48 19.17
C ALA A 729 36.06 -20.59 19.96
N ASN A 730 36.40 -20.33 21.22
CA ASN A 730 37.08 -21.32 22.07
C ASN A 730 36.16 -22.46 22.49
N GLU A 731 34.85 -22.23 22.63
CA GLU A 731 33.87 -23.23 23.09
C GLU A 731 33.71 -24.39 22.12
N HIS A 732 34.00 -24.18 20.83
CA HIS A 732 33.84 -25.20 19.79
C HIS A 732 35.16 -25.69 19.20
N SER A 733 36.29 -25.07 19.53
CA SER A 733 37.60 -25.44 19.01
C SER A 733 38.21 -26.66 19.72
N GLY A 734 38.99 -27.47 19.00
CA GLY A 734 39.73 -28.60 19.57
C GLY A 734 38.89 -29.82 19.98
N GLN A 735 37.59 -29.82 19.71
CA GLN A 735 36.67 -30.94 19.94
C GLN A 735 35.84 -31.27 18.71
N TRP A 736 35.32 -32.50 18.63
CA TRP A 736 34.43 -32.92 17.56
C TRP A 736 33.04 -32.30 17.73
N ASN A 737 32.57 -31.63 16.69
CA ASN A 737 31.23 -31.06 16.61
C ASN A 737 30.57 -31.56 15.32
N HIS A 738 29.28 -31.85 15.41
CA HIS A 738 28.47 -32.25 14.25
C HIS A 738 27.81 -31.03 13.65
N TYR A 739 28.02 -30.80 12.36
CA TYR A 739 27.36 -29.75 11.61
C TYR A 739 26.49 -30.37 10.53
N VAL A 740 25.24 -29.91 10.46
CA VAL A 740 24.31 -30.32 9.40
C VAL A 740 23.66 -29.09 8.77
N PHE A 741 23.64 -29.06 7.45
CA PHE A 741 23.08 -28.00 6.64
C PHE A 741 21.90 -28.57 5.88
N VAL A 742 20.69 -28.05 6.10
CA VAL A 742 19.44 -28.56 5.52
C VAL A 742 18.77 -27.46 4.72
N LYS A 743 18.28 -27.76 3.53
CA LYS A 743 17.46 -26.85 2.71
C LYS A 743 16.28 -27.57 2.07
N HIS A 744 15.12 -26.91 2.04
CA HIS A 744 13.95 -27.27 1.27
C HIS A 744 13.37 -26.01 0.59
N ALA A 745 13.73 -25.79 -0.68
CA ALA A 745 13.36 -24.60 -1.46
C ALA A 745 11.83 -24.46 -1.61
N GLY A 746 11.10 -25.55 -1.87
CA GLY A 746 9.63 -25.52 -1.97
C GLY A 746 8.89 -25.11 -0.70
N GLN A 747 9.55 -25.09 0.46
CA GLN A 747 9.00 -24.67 1.75
C GLN A 747 9.66 -23.40 2.30
N GLY A 748 10.62 -22.81 1.59
CA GLY A 748 11.41 -21.69 2.10
C GLY A 748 12.34 -22.06 3.26
N LEU A 749 12.58 -23.34 3.52
CA LEU A 749 13.29 -23.76 4.73
C LEU A 749 14.81 -23.88 4.50
N MET A 750 15.60 -23.29 5.41
CA MET A 750 17.04 -23.50 5.51
C MET A 750 17.45 -23.56 6.99
N ARG A 751 18.29 -24.53 7.37
CA ARG A 751 18.74 -24.72 8.76
C ARG A 751 20.21 -25.08 8.85
N ILE A 752 20.83 -24.59 9.92
CA ILE A 752 22.13 -25.06 10.42
C ILE A 752 21.86 -25.78 11.72
N TYR A 753 22.33 -27.02 11.84
CA TYR A 753 22.32 -27.78 13.07
C TYR A 753 23.72 -27.87 13.64
N HIS A 754 23.81 -27.80 14.97
CA HIS A 754 25.03 -28.04 15.74
C HIS A 754 24.75 -29.11 16.79
N ASN A 755 25.47 -30.22 16.73
CA ASN A 755 25.27 -31.36 17.63
C ASN A 755 23.79 -31.82 17.74
N GLY A 756 23.06 -31.79 16.62
CA GLY A 756 21.68 -32.24 16.52
C GLY A 756 20.61 -31.18 16.86
N GLU A 757 21.00 -30.10 17.54
CA GLU A 757 20.14 -28.96 17.85
C GLU A 757 20.11 -27.99 16.67
N ILE A 758 18.97 -27.34 16.43
CA ILE A 758 18.88 -26.25 15.45
C ILE A 758 19.67 -25.07 16.04
N ALA A 759 20.71 -24.64 15.31
CA ALA A 759 21.61 -23.55 15.67
C ALA A 759 21.28 -22.23 14.94
N ALA A 760 20.73 -22.33 13.72
CA ALA A 760 20.13 -21.20 13.00
C ALA A 760 19.03 -21.70 12.04
N GLN A 761 18.05 -20.85 11.75
CA GLN A 761 17.02 -21.13 10.74
C GLN A 761 16.66 -19.91 9.90
N ASN A 762 16.26 -20.16 8.65
CA ASN A 762 15.62 -19.21 7.75
C ASN A 762 14.39 -19.91 7.14
N LEU A 763 13.24 -19.26 7.17
CA LEU A 763 11.95 -19.77 6.68
C LEU A 763 11.49 -19.09 5.36
N ASP A 764 12.36 -18.29 4.75
CA ASP A 764 12.13 -17.58 3.48
C ASP A 764 13.21 -17.89 2.42
N ALA A 765 13.81 -19.08 2.48
CA ALA A 765 14.85 -19.56 1.58
C ALA A 765 14.27 -20.32 0.36
N PHE A 766 13.55 -19.61 -0.51
CA PHE A 766 12.88 -20.16 -1.71
C PHE A 766 13.79 -20.29 -2.94
N GLY A 767 15.06 -19.89 -2.86
CA GLY A 767 16.01 -19.94 -3.95
C GLY A 767 16.14 -21.35 -4.54
N VAL A 768 16.04 -21.46 -5.86
CA VAL A 768 16.07 -22.75 -6.56
C VAL A 768 17.46 -23.38 -6.45
N LEU A 769 17.46 -24.68 -6.17
CA LEU A 769 18.63 -25.54 -6.18
C LEU A 769 18.71 -26.24 -7.54
N ASP A 770 19.87 -26.16 -8.19
CA ASP A 770 20.17 -26.87 -9.44
C ASP A 770 21.43 -27.73 -9.24
N GLY A 771 21.22 -28.98 -8.80
CA GLY A 771 22.29 -29.94 -8.55
C GLY A 771 23.09 -30.32 -9.80
N LEU A 772 22.51 -30.18 -11.01
CA LEU A 772 23.22 -30.41 -12.27
C LEU A 772 24.23 -29.29 -12.57
N ALA A 773 24.01 -28.09 -12.01
CA ALA A 773 24.89 -26.94 -12.14
C ALA A 773 25.98 -26.86 -11.07
N ALA A 774 25.97 -27.72 -10.05
CA ALA A 774 26.88 -27.64 -8.88
C ALA A 774 28.38 -27.73 -9.21
N GLY A 775 28.76 -28.30 -10.36
CA GLY A 775 30.16 -28.40 -10.77
C GLY A 775 31.02 -29.24 -9.81
N ILE A 776 32.35 -29.08 -9.85
CA ILE A 776 33.25 -29.75 -8.89
C ILE A 776 33.19 -29.02 -7.55
N THR A 777 32.77 -29.71 -6.50
CA THR A 777 32.70 -29.14 -5.14
C THR A 777 34.00 -29.40 -4.39
N LYS A 778 34.42 -28.43 -3.58
CA LYS A 778 35.66 -28.50 -2.80
C LYS A 778 35.39 -28.52 -1.31
N ILE A 779 36.15 -29.34 -0.57
CA ILE A 779 36.20 -29.33 0.89
C ILE A 779 37.55 -28.72 1.31
N GLY A 780 37.51 -27.84 2.31
CA GLY A 780 38.71 -27.31 2.96
C GLY A 780 39.36 -26.11 2.28
N VAL A 781 38.65 -25.39 1.41
CA VAL A 781 39.14 -24.17 0.74
C VAL A 781 37.97 -23.22 0.45
N ASN A 782 38.27 -21.93 0.30
CA ASN A 782 37.26 -20.95 -0.14
C ASN A 782 36.91 -21.12 -1.62
N GLU A 783 35.81 -20.48 -2.03
CA GLU A 783 35.29 -20.43 -3.40
C GLU A 783 36.31 -19.90 -4.42
N ASP A 784 37.13 -18.90 -4.04
CA ASP A 784 38.20 -18.34 -4.86
C ASP A 784 39.43 -19.25 -4.97
N GLY A 785 39.42 -20.40 -4.28
CA GLY A 785 40.54 -21.34 -4.20
C GLY A 785 41.68 -20.87 -3.30
N VAL A 786 41.50 -19.79 -2.52
CA VAL A 786 42.52 -19.21 -1.64
C VAL A 786 42.17 -19.48 -0.18
N GLY A 787 43.17 -19.71 0.67
CA GLY A 787 42.97 -19.91 2.10
C GLY A 787 42.37 -21.28 2.42
N HIS A 788 43.23 -22.22 2.79
CA HIS A 788 42.84 -23.58 3.11
C HIS A 788 42.49 -23.74 4.59
N TYR A 789 41.54 -24.61 4.87
CA TYR A 789 41.06 -24.95 6.20
C TYR A 789 42.16 -25.64 7.03
N ARG A 790 42.16 -25.41 8.34
CA ARG A 790 42.96 -26.16 9.31
C ARG A 790 42.07 -26.80 10.37
N GLY A 791 42.16 -28.11 10.49
CA GLY A 791 41.34 -28.92 11.40
C GLY A 791 41.11 -30.32 10.85
N LYS A 792 40.33 -31.12 11.56
CA LYS A 792 39.94 -32.47 11.13
C LYS A 792 38.49 -32.48 10.65
N ILE A 793 38.23 -33.23 9.60
CA ILE A 793 36.88 -33.51 9.11
C ILE A 793 36.69 -35.01 9.03
N ASP A 794 35.52 -35.46 9.44
CA ASP A 794 35.15 -36.87 9.45
C ASP A 794 33.69 -37.03 8.99
N ASP A 795 33.37 -38.22 8.48
CA ASP A 795 32.02 -38.75 8.34
C ASP A 795 31.04 -37.83 7.56
N LEU A 796 31.50 -37.34 6.39
CA LEU A 796 30.76 -36.43 5.53
C LEU A 796 29.69 -37.18 4.73
N ARG A 797 28.45 -36.69 4.78
CA ARG A 797 27.29 -37.24 4.06
C ARG A 797 26.57 -36.16 3.26
N ILE A 798 26.05 -36.56 2.10
CA ILE A 798 25.19 -35.71 1.25
C ILE A 798 23.91 -36.48 0.94
N TYR A 799 22.76 -35.88 1.18
CA TYR A 799 21.44 -36.41 0.88
C TYR A 799 20.71 -35.52 -0.14
N ASP A 800 19.89 -36.14 -1.00
CA ASP A 800 19.02 -35.42 -1.95
C ASP A 800 17.70 -34.95 -1.32
N TYR A 801 17.65 -34.84 0.01
CA TYR A 801 16.46 -34.45 0.75
C TYR A 801 16.76 -33.67 2.01
N ALA A 802 15.74 -32.96 2.51
CA ALA A 802 15.84 -32.20 3.74
C ALA A 802 15.62 -33.13 4.93
N LEU A 803 16.69 -33.47 5.66
CA LEU A 803 16.57 -34.26 6.88
C LEU A 803 15.71 -33.52 7.91
N SER A 804 14.80 -34.26 8.55
CA SER A 804 14.12 -33.80 9.75
C SER A 804 15.10 -33.69 10.91
N GLN A 805 14.75 -32.90 11.93
CA GLN A 805 15.60 -32.81 13.13
C GLN A 805 15.77 -34.17 13.84
N GLN A 806 14.77 -35.06 13.77
CA GLN A 806 14.87 -36.41 14.33
C GLN A 806 15.94 -37.24 13.60
N GLU A 807 16.04 -37.08 12.28
CA GLU A 807 17.08 -37.71 11.46
C GLU A 807 18.47 -37.11 11.70
N VAL A 808 18.55 -35.78 11.85
CA VAL A 808 19.79 -35.11 12.27
C VAL A 808 20.24 -35.60 13.66
N ALA A 809 19.31 -35.71 14.61
CA ALA A 809 19.60 -36.24 15.95
C ALA A 809 20.09 -37.70 15.90
N TYR A 810 19.61 -38.51 14.95
CA TYR A 810 20.15 -39.86 14.74
C TYR A 810 21.60 -39.82 14.25
N LEU A 811 21.93 -38.95 13.30
CA LEU A 811 23.31 -38.80 12.83
C LEU A 811 24.26 -38.31 13.93
N THR A 812 23.75 -37.56 14.91
CA THR A 812 24.56 -37.07 16.04
C THR A 812 24.70 -38.10 17.16
N LEU A 813 23.60 -38.78 17.54
CA LEU A 813 23.49 -39.55 18.78
C LEU A 813 23.22 -41.05 18.59
N GLY A 814 22.89 -41.48 17.37
CA GLY A 814 22.49 -42.83 17.03
C GLY A 814 21.04 -43.21 17.41
N ASN A 815 20.69 -44.48 17.22
CA ASN A 815 19.33 -45.04 17.25
C ASN A 815 18.55 -44.90 18.58
N THR A 816 19.22 -44.58 19.69
CA THR A 816 18.57 -44.32 20.99
C THR A 816 18.82 -42.90 21.50
N GLY A 817 19.31 -42.03 20.63
CA GLY A 817 19.60 -40.64 20.92
C GLY A 817 18.36 -39.84 21.25
N GLN A 818 18.48 -39.00 22.27
CA GLN A 818 17.52 -37.96 22.55
C GLN A 818 18.29 -36.68 22.86
N LEU A 819 17.86 -35.57 22.27
CA LEU A 819 18.34 -34.23 22.62
C LEU A 819 17.18 -33.32 23.00
N HIS A 820 17.52 -32.22 23.65
CA HIS A 820 16.59 -31.20 24.08
C HIS A 820 16.79 -29.99 23.17
N GLN A 821 15.74 -29.60 22.44
CA GLN A 821 15.77 -28.38 21.64
C GLN A 821 15.25 -27.21 22.50
N PRO A 822 16.11 -26.26 22.88
CA PRO A 822 15.66 -25.03 23.52
C PRO A 822 14.97 -24.09 22.53
N LEU A 823 14.06 -23.24 23.01
CA LEU A 823 13.44 -22.18 22.22
C LEU A 823 14.45 -21.10 21.86
N GLU A 824 15.14 -20.54 22.86
CA GLU A 824 16.18 -19.53 22.66
C GLU A 824 17.56 -20.20 22.53
N PRO A 825 18.46 -19.74 21.63
CA PRO A 825 18.38 -18.55 20.78
C PRO A 825 17.76 -18.74 19.38
N VAL A 826 17.32 -19.95 19.04
CA VAL A 826 17.21 -20.32 17.61
C VAL A 826 15.80 -20.56 17.13
N PHE A 827 14.97 -21.19 17.95
CA PHE A 827 13.63 -21.60 17.55
C PHE A 827 12.63 -20.46 17.72
N SER A 828 12.73 -19.72 18.82
CA SER A 828 12.04 -18.46 19.07
C SER A 828 12.80 -17.63 20.08
N ILE A 829 12.98 -16.34 19.78
CA ILE A 829 13.58 -15.36 20.70
C ILE A 829 12.51 -14.68 21.58
N TYR A 830 11.24 -15.08 21.47
CA TYR A 830 10.12 -14.44 22.17
C TYR A 830 9.80 -15.07 23.53
N ASP A 831 10.64 -15.98 24.02
CA ASP A 831 10.70 -16.41 25.42
C ASP A 831 11.44 -15.35 26.25
N LEU A 832 10.73 -14.28 26.57
CA LEU A 832 11.27 -13.07 27.21
C LEU A 832 11.82 -13.35 28.61
N VAL A 833 11.30 -14.37 29.30
CA VAL A 833 11.78 -14.79 30.63
C VAL A 833 12.76 -15.96 30.60
N LYS A 834 13.03 -16.53 29.43
CA LYS A 834 13.97 -17.64 29.21
C LYS A 834 13.62 -18.88 30.04
N ASP A 835 12.32 -19.18 30.18
CA ASP A 835 11.82 -20.31 30.98
C ASP A 835 11.52 -21.57 30.14
N GLY A 836 11.80 -21.50 28.84
CA GLY A 836 11.57 -22.53 27.84
C GLY A 836 10.11 -22.58 27.37
N ARG A 837 9.30 -21.54 27.61
CA ARG A 837 7.87 -21.51 27.25
C ARG A 837 7.34 -20.11 26.98
N ILE A 838 6.79 -19.91 25.79
CA ILE A 838 6.12 -18.65 25.46
C ILE A 838 4.68 -18.68 25.94
N ASN A 839 4.37 -17.92 26.99
CA ASN A 839 3.09 -17.95 27.68
C ASN A 839 2.72 -16.62 28.35
N PHE A 840 1.75 -16.65 29.28
CA PHE A 840 1.30 -15.46 30.01
C PHE A 840 2.37 -14.80 30.88
N ILE A 841 3.45 -15.51 31.21
CA ILE A 841 4.59 -14.94 31.93
C ILE A 841 5.37 -13.98 31.01
N ASP A 842 5.64 -14.36 29.76
CA ASP A 842 6.27 -13.47 28.76
C ASP A 842 5.39 -12.26 28.47
N TYR A 843 4.10 -12.49 28.27
CA TYR A 843 3.13 -11.42 28.12
C TYR A 843 3.17 -10.44 29.31
N SER A 844 3.37 -10.93 30.54
CA SER A 844 3.42 -10.05 31.70
C SER A 844 4.60 -9.09 31.67
N VAL A 845 5.75 -9.51 31.12
CA VAL A 845 6.92 -8.65 30.93
C VAL A 845 6.62 -7.56 29.89
N LEU A 846 6.03 -7.93 28.75
CA LEU A 846 5.61 -6.97 27.72
C LEU A 846 4.59 -5.97 28.28
N ALA A 847 3.58 -6.47 29.01
CA ALA A 847 2.51 -5.67 29.58
C ALA A 847 2.98 -4.67 30.65
N GLU A 848 4.09 -4.92 31.33
CA GLU A 848 4.69 -3.96 32.28
C GLU A 848 5.22 -2.70 31.58
N ALA A 849 5.58 -2.80 30.30
CA ALA A 849 6.07 -1.71 29.46
C ALA A 849 5.02 -1.22 28.44
N TRP A 850 3.75 -1.59 28.60
CA TRP A 850 2.70 -1.28 27.62
C TRP A 850 2.52 0.23 27.39
N LEU A 851 2.47 0.62 26.12
CA LEU A 851 2.42 2.00 25.61
C LEU A 851 3.61 2.86 26.05
N THR A 852 4.71 2.25 26.48
CA THR A 852 5.97 3.00 26.63
C THR A 852 6.56 3.22 25.25
N ASN A 853 7.03 4.44 25.03
CA ASN A 853 7.68 4.84 23.79
C ASN A 853 9.16 5.10 24.09
N SER A 854 10.04 4.51 23.28
CA SER A 854 11.50 4.56 23.44
C SER A 854 12.15 5.52 22.44
N LEU A 855 11.50 6.66 22.15
CA LEU A 855 12.14 7.71 21.34
C LEU A 855 13.28 8.36 22.11
N TRP A 856 14.28 8.76 21.35
CA TRP A 856 15.42 9.52 21.83
C TRP A 856 15.58 10.79 21.01
N PRO A 857 15.95 11.93 21.60
CA PRO A 857 16.01 12.21 23.04
C PRO A 857 14.64 12.58 23.62
#